data_AF-A0A9J6DHY1-F1
#
_entry.id   AF-A0A9J6DHY1-F1
#
_cell.length_a   1.000
_cell.length_b   1.000
_cell.length_c   1.000
_cell.angle_alpha   90.00
_cell.angle_beta   90.00
_cell.angle_gamma   90.00
#
_symmetry.space_group_name_H-M   'P 1'
#
loop_
_entity.id
_entity.type
_entity.pdbx_description
1 polymer ?
#
loop_
_entity_poly.entity_id
_entity_poly.type
_entity_poly.pdbx_seq_one_letter_code
_entity_poly.pdbx_strand_id
1 'polypeptide(L)'
;MQGFAAKVRRSSSSLMEDAQRMMFGSSKHKTTKEHATERAIEYKKTPFDEQLKRLKKKKKDKAAKVLKPKKIPSTTEEPNEPVKGLKPSGISNHLLCFMSDNATDKMQMPAEYCTHLVYKDMTLSKQSHTFVPVKNGTGFDEFMSLRERFVTTKFAVSLSATMVRELLDYTERDESNLAAISTQLAKWISQNELNGVAFTGQLMTSTRHKSMMTVLKSIQDALKRLGEPKPALIFSGYAPHDQYAQKIMLDRSKDYLRIVDIFVIETHYHEEEQFCRLVYPSIFVRVDDTPSSIPVKSALLWMEMVKEDDSLNGTHNICFSLDMSTMSFDVAANSRPSVGGWCTGRKWLNYGQMCGSNIGVTPDEDRVALSTSRRRPQTWLSYDSEEAITKKARPMDVFHGVCVAVFHVDHDDSAAICDGVKRFPRLQAIREVQKHHVEKEFYGDRKKPPPRYLNRERSGSSPTEPAVLCIVGDLLTDMDHYPTEHCTHLIYRDMIFFSEHKWFMPKEDEQSFNQFKELRTKTSLPLLVGVSAEHLSDFYARLWRNPPKMGHFARSAIEWLNLQGFDGIALLDQEVKSTDIARRYFPIVKRLHDEFSNVKRKLLIVVGLSVTDHEKTAEDVAEHLEDLARYSDYLILETHRIKRQGQCKLSLPSSFLEDGALTTSVPIRTALAWMRILHVENETAAQLCISFNMAALNYKMRKGDNTTCKNERWSNFRDVCSSKEGYQAPVHVDGALSTYRTNQNCLADVERAVTLYPRLCVAAFYLEYEDSMGLCRPKFARLSEIAQTLKRGDAIIRTLCAGPVENLVELKPPIRDADSRARHGGEDTTPNHEEERKVPSHNLICVMTEKTSTKEQFPTEACDFVVFMDLTYNGQEDKLVPKANGSGFELFSAMAANGTGNHLVAVSQEDIRECVDKWKDPLALSHFVITTSSWITKNKFDGLAFLGLVVASDRFPTLLKMLQKFHESFKENRPRSLLLMFGIQVQNYKAPPADLLQNLQKIVKVVDYTILETHHSRPSTTCNALLPTSFREYSDLADNLPVMRLALKVNPSVCVAAYYVDYEDYQGVCKVNQTFPRLTAVRHVLDQVRAR
;
A
#
# COMPACT_ATOMS: atom_id res chain seq x y z
N MET A 1 -24.43 67.10 -19.24
CA MET A 1 -24.67 66.70 -20.64
C MET A 1 -24.06 67.78 -21.53
N GLN A 2 -23.37 67.39 -22.60
CA GLN A 2 -22.35 68.20 -23.29
C GLN A 2 -21.17 68.58 -22.36
N GLY A 3 -19.96 68.61 -22.91
CA GLY A 3 -18.71 68.71 -22.15
C GLY A 3 -18.18 67.36 -21.60
N PHE A 4 -16.86 67.30 -21.36
CA PHE A 4 -16.08 66.18 -20.81
C PHE A 4 -16.08 64.84 -21.58
N ALA A 5 -15.22 64.75 -22.60
CA ALA A 5 -14.76 63.48 -23.19
C ALA A 5 -13.36 63.61 -23.85
N ALA A 6 -12.35 64.12 -23.13
CA ALA A 6 -11.04 64.42 -23.73
C ALA A 6 -9.82 64.29 -22.77
N LYS A 7 -9.31 63.07 -22.56
CA LYS A 7 -7.88 62.79 -22.24
C LYS A 7 -7.55 61.29 -22.32
N VAL A 8 -6.26 60.97 -22.39
CA VAL A 8 -5.65 59.61 -22.34
C VAL A 8 -5.99 58.63 -23.48
N ARG A 9 -5.64 59.00 -24.72
CA ARG A 9 -5.25 58.04 -25.79
C ARG A 9 -4.17 58.65 -26.69
N ARG A 10 -2.89 58.56 -26.30
CA ARG A 10 -1.66 58.79 -27.13
C ARG A 10 -0.39 58.66 -26.28
N SER A 11 0.17 57.45 -26.12
CA SER A 11 1.51 57.25 -25.49
C SER A 11 2.04 55.80 -25.53
N SER A 12 2.12 55.12 -26.70
CA SER A 12 2.82 53.82 -26.83
C SER A 12 2.93 53.31 -28.29
N SER A 13 3.76 53.94 -29.14
CA SER A 13 3.94 53.47 -30.53
C SER A 13 5.25 53.93 -31.20
N SER A 14 6.36 54.00 -30.44
CA SER A 14 7.64 54.54 -30.95
C SER A 14 8.88 54.01 -30.21
N LEU A 15 8.89 52.73 -29.82
CA LEU A 15 9.95 52.15 -28.97
C LEU A 15 10.27 50.66 -29.29
N MET A 16 10.08 50.22 -30.53
CA MET A 16 10.36 48.83 -30.95
C MET A 16 11.06 48.63 -32.32
N GLU A 17 11.57 49.68 -32.98
CA GLU A 17 12.30 49.53 -34.25
C GLU A 17 13.84 49.65 -34.13
N ASP A 18 14.37 50.37 -33.14
CA ASP A 18 15.83 50.57 -32.98
C ASP A 18 16.58 49.34 -32.42
N ALA A 19 15.88 48.36 -31.85
CA ALA A 19 16.51 47.20 -31.21
C ALA A 19 17.15 46.19 -32.18
N GLN A 20 16.86 46.27 -33.49
CA GLN A 20 17.16 45.19 -34.44
C GLN A 20 18.34 45.45 -35.41
N ARG A 21 19.13 46.52 -35.19
CA ARG A 21 20.22 46.93 -36.11
C ARG A 21 21.66 46.84 -35.57
N MET A 22 21.89 46.39 -34.33
CA MET A 22 23.25 46.42 -33.70
C MET A 22 24.02 45.09 -33.64
N MET A 23 23.52 43.98 -34.21
CA MET A 23 24.06 42.63 -33.96
C MET A 23 24.76 41.94 -35.16
N PHE A 24 25.32 42.69 -36.12
CA PHE A 24 26.14 42.12 -37.21
C PHE A 24 27.46 42.88 -37.44
N GLY A 25 28.39 42.74 -36.48
CA GLY A 25 29.79 43.18 -36.64
C GLY A 25 30.61 42.19 -37.46
N SER A 26 31.07 42.60 -38.64
CA SER A 26 31.90 41.76 -39.53
C SER A 26 33.34 41.62 -39.02
N SER A 27 33.89 40.40 -39.03
CA SER A 27 35.33 40.16 -38.92
C SER A 27 35.80 39.28 -40.08
N LYS A 28 36.77 39.77 -40.85
CA LYS A 28 37.38 39.07 -41.99
C LYS A 28 38.63 38.33 -41.53
N HIS A 29 38.78 37.05 -41.88
CA HIS A 29 40.10 36.42 -41.95
C HIS A 29 40.25 35.52 -43.19
N LYS A 30 41.50 35.23 -43.56
CA LYS A 30 41.91 34.77 -44.90
C LYS A 30 41.62 33.29 -45.14
N THR A 31 41.32 32.99 -46.40
CA THR A 31 41.32 31.63 -46.96
C THR A 31 42.73 31.12 -47.25
N THR A 32 43.02 29.90 -46.83
CA THR A 32 44.01 29.01 -47.47
C THR A 32 43.36 27.63 -47.64
N LYS A 33 43.65 26.95 -48.76
CA LYS A 33 43.24 25.56 -49.02
C LYS A 33 44.45 24.66 -48.75
N GLU A 34 44.24 23.47 -48.18
CA GLU A 34 45.07 22.31 -48.50
C GLU A 34 44.35 20.99 -48.16
N HIS A 35 45.00 19.85 -48.45
CA HIS A 35 44.35 18.54 -48.67
C HIS A 35 44.37 17.58 -47.46
N ALA A 36 43.40 16.65 -47.50
CA ALA A 36 43.38 15.34 -46.81
C ALA A 36 43.29 15.40 -45.26
N THR A 37 43.01 14.32 -44.54
CA THR A 37 42.86 12.89 -44.91
C THR A 37 41.72 12.25 -44.09
N GLU A 38 41.02 11.27 -44.64
CA GLU A 38 40.15 10.41 -43.83
C GLU A 38 40.99 9.60 -42.82
N ARG A 39 40.54 9.53 -41.57
CA ARG A 39 41.04 8.59 -40.57
C ARG A 39 39.89 8.00 -39.77
N ALA A 40 39.80 6.68 -39.74
CA ALA A 40 38.85 5.96 -38.91
C ALA A 40 39.10 6.24 -37.42
N ILE A 41 38.03 6.49 -36.66
CA ILE A 41 38.10 6.64 -35.20
C ILE A 41 38.03 5.25 -34.57
N GLU A 42 39.19 4.74 -34.15
CA GLU A 42 39.29 3.52 -33.35
C GLU A 42 38.68 3.75 -31.95
N TYR A 43 37.57 3.06 -31.64
CA TYR A 43 36.89 3.15 -30.35
C TYR A 43 37.72 2.52 -29.21
N LYS A 44 38.64 3.29 -28.62
CA LYS A 44 39.37 2.89 -27.42
C LYS A 44 38.45 2.93 -26.19
N LYS A 45 38.49 1.86 -25.40
CA LYS A 45 37.69 1.70 -24.17
C LYS A 45 38.02 2.81 -23.17
N THR A 46 37.00 3.32 -22.48
CA THR A 46 37.14 4.44 -21.55
C THR A 46 37.88 4.02 -20.26
N PRO A 47 38.58 4.95 -19.57
CA PRO A 47 39.34 4.64 -18.35
C PRO A 47 38.50 4.12 -17.16
N PHE A 48 37.17 4.26 -17.22
CA PHE A 48 36.23 3.97 -16.14
C PHE A 48 36.19 2.47 -15.77
N ASP A 49 36.18 1.59 -16.78
CA ASP A 49 36.19 0.13 -16.60
C ASP A 49 37.43 -0.37 -15.84
N GLU A 50 38.57 0.31 -16.02
CA GLU A 50 39.83 -0.04 -15.36
C GLU A 50 39.82 0.38 -13.88
N GLN A 51 39.29 1.57 -13.56
CA GLN A 51 39.11 2.01 -12.17
C GLN A 51 38.16 1.08 -11.41
N LEU A 52 37.02 0.70 -12.02
CA LEU A 52 36.06 -0.21 -11.40
C LEU A 52 36.66 -1.60 -11.13
N LYS A 53 37.53 -2.10 -12.01
CA LYS A 53 38.29 -3.35 -11.79
C LYS A 53 39.34 -3.21 -10.68
N ARG A 54 40.08 -2.10 -10.61
CA ARG A 54 41.07 -1.81 -9.55
C ARG A 54 40.39 -1.73 -8.17
N LEU A 55 39.21 -1.11 -8.07
CA LEU A 55 38.41 -1.07 -6.83
C LEU A 55 37.92 -2.46 -6.40
N LYS A 56 37.37 -3.25 -7.32
CA LYS A 56 36.93 -4.63 -7.04
C LYS A 56 38.08 -5.53 -6.56
N LYS A 57 39.30 -5.35 -7.08
CA LYS A 57 40.50 -6.04 -6.57
C LYS A 57 40.82 -5.64 -5.12
N LYS A 58 40.88 -4.34 -4.81
CA LYS A 58 41.09 -3.83 -3.43
C LYS A 58 40.06 -4.39 -2.43
N LYS A 59 38.76 -4.45 -2.79
CA LYS A 59 37.69 -4.97 -1.90
C LYS A 59 37.91 -6.47 -1.59
N LYS A 60 38.35 -7.26 -2.58
CA LYS A 60 38.69 -8.70 -2.41
C LYS A 60 39.95 -8.91 -1.54
N ASP A 61 41.00 -8.12 -1.75
CA ASP A 61 42.27 -8.24 -1.02
C ASP A 61 42.13 -7.82 0.46
N LYS A 62 41.20 -6.90 0.79
CA LYS A 62 40.88 -6.50 2.18
C LYS A 62 40.15 -7.64 2.94
N ALA A 63 39.21 -8.32 2.28
CA ALA A 63 38.41 -9.40 2.88
C ALA A 63 39.24 -10.62 3.28
N ALA A 64 40.29 -10.96 2.52
CA ALA A 64 41.13 -12.12 2.76
C ALA A 64 42.05 -12.04 4.01
N LYS A 65 42.11 -10.90 4.71
CA LYS A 65 43.05 -10.66 5.82
C LYS A 65 42.44 -10.72 7.23
N VAL A 66 41.13 -10.89 7.38
CA VAL A 66 40.44 -10.81 8.69
C VAL A 66 39.75 -12.14 9.03
N LEU A 67 40.54 -13.16 9.41
CA LEU A 67 40.05 -14.34 10.16
C LEU A 67 41.23 -15.17 10.72
N LYS A 68 41.62 -14.89 11.98
CA LYS A 68 42.36 -15.82 12.84
C LYS A 68 41.86 -15.66 14.29
N PRO A 69 41.20 -16.66 14.89
CA PRO A 69 40.73 -16.56 16.28
C PRO A 69 41.92 -16.66 17.23
N LYS A 70 42.01 -15.72 18.19
CA LYS A 70 43.03 -15.70 19.24
C LYS A 70 42.46 -16.34 20.50
N LYS A 71 43.02 -17.46 20.97
CA LYS A 71 42.64 -18.07 22.25
C LYS A 71 42.95 -17.11 23.41
N ILE A 72 42.08 -17.09 24.41
CA ILE A 72 42.26 -16.41 25.71
C ILE A 72 41.94 -17.44 26.80
N PRO A 73 42.75 -17.58 27.87
CA PRO A 73 42.51 -18.52 28.96
C PRO A 73 41.52 -17.95 30.01
N SER A 74 41.01 -18.82 30.88
CA SER A 74 39.98 -18.51 31.88
C SER A 74 40.52 -18.50 33.32
N THR A 75 40.22 -17.46 34.09
CA THR A 75 40.40 -17.41 35.55
C THR A 75 39.30 -16.57 36.23
N THR A 76 38.46 -17.26 37.01
CA THR A 76 37.83 -16.89 38.31
C THR A 76 37.54 -15.44 38.74
N GLU A 77 36.30 -15.28 39.25
CA GLU A 77 35.84 -14.49 40.42
C GLU A 77 35.57 -12.97 40.33
N GLU A 78 34.27 -12.65 40.47
CA GLU A 78 33.53 -11.50 41.09
C GLU A 78 34.05 -10.04 41.13
N PRO A 79 33.16 -9.02 41.34
CA PRO A 79 31.69 -9.03 41.43
C PRO A 79 30.99 -8.16 40.36
N ASN A 80 29.66 -7.99 40.47
CA ASN A 80 28.81 -7.32 39.47
C ASN A 80 28.99 -5.78 39.38
N GLU A 81 29.44 -5.28 38.22
CA GLU A 81 29.02 -3.95 37.71
C GLU A 81 27.87 -4.12 36.69
N PRO A 82 26.91 -3.16 36.61
CA PRO A 82 25.90 -3.17 35.57
C PRO A 82 26.54 -2.87 34.21
N VAL A 83 26.55 -3.87 33.32
CA VAL A 83 27.08 -3.75 31.96
C VAL A 83 26.46 -2.53 31.27
N LYS A 84 27.30 -1.55 30.92
CA LYS A 84 26.92 -0.41 30.08
C LYS A 84 26.55 -0.92 28.69
N GLY A 85 25.28 -1.26 28.52
CA GLY A 85 24.73 -1.74 27.26
C GLY A 85 25.10 -0.78 26.13
N LEU A 86 25.60 -1.33 25.03
CA LEU A 86 25.83 -0.59 23.80
C LEU A 86 24.53 0.11 23.43
N LYS A 87 24.48 1.44 23.55
CA LYS A 87 23.36 2.22 23.02
C LYS A 87 23.26 1.87 21.53
N PRO A 88 22.12 1.34 21.04
CA PRO A 88 21.97 1.09 19.62
C PRO A 88 22.18 2.41 18.90
N SER A 89 23.03 2.40 17.87
CA SER A 89 23.24 3.56 16.99
C SER A 89 21.93 3.84 16.27
N GLY A 90 21.14 4.77 16.82
CA GLY A 90 19.74 4.94 16.44
C GLY A 90 19.59 5.25 14.96
N ILE A 91 19.01 4.31 14.21
CA ILE A 91 18.65 4.52 12.81
C ILE A 91 17.52 5.55 12.77
N SER A 92 17.87 6.78 12.46
CA SER A 92 16.98 7.94 12.55
C SER A 92 16.13 8.09 11.29
N ASN A 93 15.01 7.37 11.24
CA ASN A 93 14.00 7.49 10.18
C ASN A 93 13.25 8.83 10.27
N HIS A 94 13.95 9.88 9.83
CA HIS A 94 13.44 11.24 9.83
C HIS A 94 12.40 11.45 8.71
N LEU A 95 11.35 12.16 9.08
CA LEU A 95 10.41 12.82 8.18
C LEU A 95 10.46 14.31 8.50
N LEU A 96 10.92 15.13 7.54
CA LEU A 96 11.02 16.58 7.67
C LEU A 96 9.85 17.21 6.93
N CYS A 97 9.03 18.01 7.61
CA CYS A 97 7.84 18.61 7.06
C CYS A 97 8.02 20.12 6.94
N PHE A 98 8.21 20.62 5.72
CA PHE A 98 8.30 22.03 5.42
C PHE A 98 6.90 22.56 5.10
N MET A 99 6.43 23.54 5.88
CA MET A 99 5.17 24.24 5.63
C MET A 99 5.33 25.28 4.52
N SER A 100 4.25 25.64 3.85
CA SER A 100 4.17 26.86 3.04
C SER A 100 4.08 28.10 3.94
N ASP A 101 4.29 29.27 3.35
CA ASP A 101 4.11 30.56 4.00
C ASP A 101 2.63 31.04 4.02
N ASN A 102 1.68 30.15 3.67
CA ASN A 102 0.23 30.39 3.67
C ASN A 102 -0.52 29.59 4.74
N ALA A 103 0.17 28.70 5.47
CA ALA A 103 -0.41 27.92 6.56
C ALA A 103 -0.83 28.85 7.71
N THR A 104 -2.13 28.98 7.95
CA THR A 104 -2.72 29.95 8.90
C THR A 104 -3.59 29.30 9.98
N ASP A 105 -3.99 28.04 9.79
CA ASP A 105 -4.79 27.26 10.73
C ASP A 105 -3.94 26.12 11.32
N LYS A 106 -4.00 25.95 12.64
CA LYS A 106 -3.39 24.84 13.38
C LYS A 106 -3.77 23.46 12.84
N MET A 107 -4.98 23.31 12.27
CA MET A 107 -5.42 22.08 11.63
C MET A 107 -4.64 21.74 10.34
N GLN A 108 -3.94 22.69 9.73
CA GLN A 108 -3.09 22.49 8.54
C GLN A 108 -1.66 22.03 8.89
N MET A 109 -1.34 21.84 10.17
CA MET A 109 0.02 21.65 10.67
C MET A 109 0.21 20.25 11.29
N PRO A 110 0.71 19.26 10.51
CA PRO A 110 0.71 17.83 10.87
C PRO A 110 1.84 17.43 11.83
N ALA A 111 1.99 18.15 12.95
CA ALA A 111 3.08 17.96 13.90
C ALA A 111 3.18 16.52 14.44
N GLU A 112 2.06 15.80 14.58
CA GLU A 112 1.99 14.41 15.01
C GLU A 112 2.63 13.42 14.02
N TYR A 113 2.63 13.75 12.72
CA TYR A 113 3.21 12.90 11.68
C TYR A 113 4.68 13.25 11.39
N CYS A 114 5.24 14.31 11.95
CA CYS A 114 6.56 14.83 11.56
C CYS A 114 7.64 14.52 12.60
N THR A 115 8.89 14.26 12.18
CA THR A 115 10.04 14.25 13.12
C THR A 115 10.61 15.65 13.31
N HIS A 116 10.55 16.45 12.25
CA HIS A 116 10.86 17.87 12.28
C HIS A 116 9.72 18.60 11.53
N LEU A 117 9.13 19.63 12.14
CA LEU A 117 8.22 20.56 11.48
C LEU A 117 8.95 21.88 11.28
N VAL A 118 8.99 22.36 10.04
CA VAL A 118 9.81 23.51 9.62
C VAL A 118 8.90 24.62 9.08
N TYR A 119 8.79 25.71 9.84
CA TYR A 119 8.12 26.93 9.39
C TYR A 119 9.01 27.68 8.40
N LYS A 120 8.46 28.20 7.31
CA LYS A 120 9.24 28.71 6.16
C LYS A 120 9.41 30.24 6.20
N ASP A 121 10.41 30.71 5.45
CA ASP A 121 10.63 32.12 5.09
C ASP A 121 10.70 33.11 6.27
N MET A 122 11.63 32.87 7.19
CA MET A 122 12.06 33.86 8.19
C MET A 122 13.04 34.88 7.59
N THR A 123 13.03 36.11 8.11
CA THR A 123 13.97 37.19 7.75
C THR A 123 14.39 38.01 8.97
N LEU A 124 15.56 38.65 8.91
CA LEU A 124 16.02 39.55 9.96
C LEU A 124 15.36 40.93 9.80
N SER A 125 14.51 41.31 10.76
CA SER A 125 13.88 42.63 10.76
C SER A 125 14.92 43.73 11.01
N LYS A 126 15.06 44.64 10.04
CA LYS A 126 15.98 45.79 10.11
C LYS A 126 15.55 46.86 11.12
N GLN A 127 14.35 46.74 11.70
CA GLN A 127 13.82 47.66 12.71
C GLN A 127 14.00 47.12 14.15
N SER A 128 13.71 45.83 14.37
CA SER A 128 13.78 45.22 15.71
C SER A 128 15.05 44.43 15.97
N HIS A 129 15.86 44.16 14.94
CA HIS A 129 17.01 43.25 15.00
C HIS A 129 16.65 41.86 15.58
N THR A 130 15.46 41.36 15.21
CA THR A 130 14.98 40.01 15.52
C THR A 130 14.54 39.29 14.25
N PHE A 131 14.49 37.95 14.28
CA PHE A 131 13.96 37.18 13.17
C PHE A 131 12.43 37.14 13.23
N VAL A 132 11.80 37.45 12.10
CA VAL A 132 10.35 37.53 11.92
C VAL A 132 9.95 36.77 10.64
N PRO A 133 8.72 36.23 10.54
CA PRO A 133 8.24 35.68 9.27
C PRO A 133 8.14 36.78 8.19
N VAL A 134 8.42 36.45 6.93
CA VAL A 134 8.31 37.40 5.80
C VAL A 134 6.86 37.85 5.56
N LYS A 135 5.89 36.97 5.84
CA LYS A 135 4.46 37.30 5.87
C LYS A 135 4.03 37.50 7.33
N ASN A 136 3.54 38.70 7.66
CA ASN A 136 2.87 38.95 8.95
C ASN A 136 1.52 38.22 8.98
N GLY A 137 1.38 37.24 9.88
CA GLY A 137 0.14 36.50 10.08
C GLY A 137 0.25 35.51 11.24
N THR A 138 -0.89 35.00 11.71
CA THR A 138 -1.00 34.11 12.89
C THR A 138 -0.35 32.73 12.72
N GLY A 139 0.04 32.35 11.50
CA GLY A 139 0.62 31.05 11.19
C GLY A 139 1.88 30.72 12.01
N PHE A 140 2.71 31.72 12.34
CA PHE A 140 3.88 31.50 13.20
C PHE A 140 3.48 31.28 14.66
N ASP A 141 2.51 32.03 15.18
CA ASP A 141 2.02 31.88 16.55
C ASP A 141 1.34 30.51 16.74
N GLU A 142 0.56 30.05 15.75
CA GLU A 142 -0.05 28.72 15.75
C GLU A 142 0.99 27.59 15.61
N PHE A 143 2.03 27.79 14.80
CA PHE A 143 3.16 26.86 14.73
C PHE A 143 3.88 26.74 16.08
N MET A 144 4.10 27.85 16.78
CA MET A 144 4.70 27.86 18.11
C MET A 144 3.79 27.21 19.16
N SER A 145 2.46 27.40 19.06
CA SER A 145 1.46 26.79 19.94
C SER A 145 1.28 25.27 19.76
N LEU A 146 1.99 24.64 18.81
CA LEU A 146 2.10 23.19 18.65
C LEU A 146 3.28 22.58 19.42
N ARG A 147 4.33 23.37 19.72
CA ARG A 147 5.54 22.90 20.42
C ARG A 147 5.19 22.28 21.78
N GLU A 148 4.32 22.95 22.53
CA GLU A 148 3.85 22.50 23.85
C GLU A 148 3.04 21.21 23.80
N ARG A 149 2.38 20.91 22.66
CA ARG A 149 1.54 19.71 22.49
C ARG A 149 2.33 18.50 21.97
N PHE A 150 3.36 18.71 21.16
CA PHE A 150 4.03 17.65 20.41
C PHE A 150 5.52 17.52 20.77
N VAL A 151 5.78 17.16 22.03
CA VAL A 151 7.13 17.04 22.63
C VAL A 151 8.10 16.08 21.93
N THR A 152 7.60 15.19 21.06
CA THR A 152 8.40 14.28 20.22
C THR A 152 8.88 14.91 18.91
N THR A 153 8.24 16.00 18.48
CA THR A 153 8.45 16.64 17.18
C THR A 153 9.39 17.82 17.34
N LYS A 154 10.41 17.92 16.49
CA LYS A 154 11.37 19.03 16.53
C LYS A 154 10.85 20.23 15.73
N PHE A 155 10.78 21.39 16.35
CA PHE A 155 10.30 22.62 15.71
C PHE A 155 11.49 23.44 15.20
N ALA A 156 11.51 23.75 13.91
CA ALA A 156 12.60 24.48 13.25
C ALA A 156 12.05 25.57 12.31
N VAL A 157 12.93 26.47 11.84
CA VAL A 157 12.55 27.53 10.89
C VAL A 157 13.49 27.57 9.68
N SER A 158 12.99 27.88 8.49
CA SER A 158 13.82 28.11 7.30
C SER A 158 14.08 29.60 7.08
N LEU A 159 15.30 29.94 6.69
CA LEU A 159 15.65 31.31 6.29
C LEU A 159 15.18 31.59 4.85
N SER A 160 14.55 32.74 4.65
CA SER A 160 14.05 33.19 3.35
C SER A 160 15.17 33.40 2.34
N ALA A 161 14.86 33.21 1.05
CA ALA A 161 15.83 33.40 -0.04
C ALA A 161 16.41 34.83 -0.12
N THR A 162 15.76 35.83 0.48
CA THR A 162 16.33 37.19 0.64
C THR A 162 17.35 37.24 1.78
N MET A 163 17.03 36.69 2.96
CA MET A 163 17.99 36.60 4.07
C MET A 163 19.24 35.81 3.69
N VAL A 164 19.09 34.71 2.96
CA VAL A 164 20.23 33.89 2.49
C VAL A 164 21.09 34.65 1.48
N ARG A 165 20.51 35.47 0.60
CA ARG A 165 21.28 36.35 -0.29
C ARG A 165 22.03 37.44 0.46
N GLU A 166 21.42 38.08 1.47
CA GLU A 166 22.12 39.05 2.33
C GLU A 166 23.30 38.39 3.07
N LEU A 167 23.12 37.18 3.63
CA LEU A 167 24.20 36.40 4.26
C LEU A 167 25.36 36.10 3.31
N LEU A 168 25.08 35.70 2.06
CA LEU A 168 26.10 35.46 1.04
C LEU A 168 26.86 36.75 0.68
N ASP A 169 26.14 37.86 0.49
CA ASP A 169 26.71 39.17 0.21
C ASP A 169 27.58 39.70 1.36
N TYR A 170 27.27 39.36 2.63
CA TYR A 170 28.17 39.65 3.76
C TYR A 170 29.47 38.85 3.66
N THR A 171 29.45 37.56 3.29
CA THR A 171 30.68 36.76 3.17
C THR A 171 31.65 37.27 2.11
N GLU A 172 31.16 37.99 1.10
CA GLU A 172 31.96 38.57 0.02
C GLU A 172 32.49 39.99 0.35
N ARG A 173 32.14 40.55 1.52
CA ARG A 173 32.47 41.93 1.91
C ARG A 173 33.09 42.04 3.30
N ASP A 174 32.55 41.34 4.30
CA ASP A 174 32.97 41.43 5.71
C ASP A 174 32.45 40.21 6.51
N GLU A 175 33.36 39.26 6.81
CA GLU A 175 33.06 38.06 7.59
C GLU A 175 32.68 38.36 9.07
N SER A 176 33.00 39.54 9.61
CA SER A 176 32.67 39.88 11.00
C SER A 176 31.16 40.06 11.19
N ASN A 177 30.48 40.65 10.21
CA ASN A 177 29.02 40.75 10.19
C ASN A 177 28.35 39.37 10.12
N LEU A 178 28.93 38.43 9.35
CA LEU A 178 28.43 37.06 9.30
C LEU A 178 28.50 36.39 10.68
N ALA A 179 29.62 36.54 11.41
CA ALA A 179 29.77 35.98 12.75
C ALA A 179 28.79 36.59 13.77
N ALA A 180 28.53 37.90 13.67
CA ALA A 180 27.54 38.60 14.50
C ALA A 180 26.11 38.09 14.23
N ILE A 181 25.68 38.05 12.96
CA ILE A 181 24.34 37.57 12.56
C ILE A 181 24.17 36.08 12.90
N SER A 182 25.20 35.27 12.73
CA SER A 182 25.18 33.83 13.10
C SER A 182 24.98 33.63 14.61
N THR A 183 25.64 34.45 15.43
CA THR A 183 25.49 34.45 16.89
C THR A 183 24.10 34.93 17.31
N GLN A 184 23.58 35.96 16.64
CA GLN A 184 22.23 36.50 16.86
C GLN A 184 21.13 35.50 16.49
N LEU A 185 21.30 34.77 15.39
CA LEU A 185 20.42 33.68 14.96
C LEU A 185 20.42 32.53 15.96
N ALA A 186 21.59 32.03 16.37
CA ALA A 186 21.72 30.98 17.37
C ALA A 186 21.06 31.39 18.70
N LYS A 187 21.27 32.64 19.16
CA LYS A 187 20.61 33.18 20.34
C LYS A 187 19.09 33.23 20.19
N TRP A 188 18.57 33.72 19.05
CA TRP A 188 17.13 33.81 18.81
C TRP A 188 16.47 32.41 18.74
N ILE A 189 17.13 31.43 18.12
CA ILE A 189 16.68 30.01 18.10
C ILE A 189 16.54 29.48 19.53
N SER A 190 17.57 29.68 20.37
CA SER A 190 17.55 29.26 21.78
C SER A 190 16.47 29.99 22.61
N GLN A 191 16.30 31.30 22.42
CA GLN A 191 15.28 32.09 23.12
C GLN A 191 13.84 31.72 22.75
N ASN A 192 13.63 31.09 21.60
CA ASN A 192 12.32 30.59 21.14
C ASN A 192 12.17 29.06 21.32
N GLU A 193 13.10 28.40 22.03
CA GLU A 193 13.15 26.95 22.24
C GLU A 193 13.10 26.11 20.94
N LEU A 194 13.60 26.67 19.84
CA LEU A 194 13.60 26.02 18.53
C LEU A 194 14.74 25.01 18.41
N ASN A 195 14.43 23.87 17.79
CA ASN A 195 15.31 22.71 17.70
C ASN A 195 16.15 22.68 16.40
N GLY A 196 16.08 23.70 15.55
CA GLY A 196 16.92 23.80 14.36
C GLY A 196 16.63 25.01 13.46
N VAL A 197 17.48 25.16 12.45
CA VAL A 197 17.33 26.14 11.37
C VAL A 197 17.64 25.50 10.02
N ALA A 198 16.88 25.88 9.00
CA ALA A 198 16.97 25.36 7.65
C ALA A 198 17.38 26.43 6.62
N PHE A 199 18.01 25.95 5.56
CA PHE A 199 18.23 26.64 4.30
C PHE A 199 17.47 25.86 3.22
N THR A 200 16.59 26.49 2.45
CA THR A 200 15.76 25.83 1.43
C THR A 200 15.85 26.52 0.07
N GLY A 201 15.57 25.80 -1.02
CA GLY A 201 15.56 26.36 -2.37
C GLY A 201 16.93 26.82 -2.85
N GLN A 202 18.01 26.19 -2.38
CA GLN A 202 19.38 26.64 -2.68
C GLN A 202 19.94 25.94 -3.93
N LEU A 203 20.15 26.69 -5.00
CA LEU A 203 20.76 26.20 -6.24
C LEU A 203 22.18 25.65 -5.99
N MET A 204 22.31 24.34 -5.88
CA MET A 204 23.55 23.67 -5.52
C MET A 204 24.64 23.76 -6.59
N THR A 205 24.31 24.11 -7.84
CA THR A 205 25.28 24.38 -8.92
C THR A 205 25.83 25.82 -8.90
N SER A 206 25.29 26.71 -8.06
CA SER A 206 25.69 28.12 -7.93
C SER A 206 27.20 28.34 -7.81
N THR A 207 27.74 29.40 -8.43
CA THR A 207 29.15 29.80 -8.30
C THR A 207 29.51 30.20 -6.86
N ARG A 208 28.54 30.66 -6.06
CA ARG A 208 28.67 31.05 -4.65
C ARG A 208 28.74 29.88 -3.65
N HIS A 209 29.04 28.65 -4.10
CA HIS A 209 29.14 27.48 -3.22
C HIS A 209 30.16 27.68 -2.06
N LYS A 210 31.32 28.30 -2.31
CA LYS A 210 32.30 28.62 -1.24
C LYS A 210 31.71 29.59 -0.21
N SER A 211 31.07 30.67 -0.66
CA SER A 211 30.36 31.64 0.16
C SER A 211 29.32 30.94 1.05
N MET A 212 28.52 30.03 0.48
CA MET A 212 27.53 29.23 1.22
C MET A 212 28.19 28.33 2.29
N MET A 213 29.31 27.68 1.96
CA MET A 213 30.06 26.87 2.93
C MET A 213 30.55 27.71 4.13
N THR A 214 30.98 28.97 3.90
CA THR A 214 31.32 29.90 4.99
C THR A 214 30.10 30.29 5.83
N VAL A 215 28.93 30.59 5.20
CA VAL A 215 27.67 30.86 5.91
C VAL A 215 27.28 29.70 6.81
N LEU A 216 27.19 28.49 6.26
CA LEU A 216 26.78 27.29 6.98
C LEU A 216 27.76 26.96 8.11
N LYS A 217 29.07 27.13 7.90
CA LYS A 217 30.07 26.91 8.96
C LYS A 217 29.90 27.91 10.11
N SER A 218 29.76 29.21 9.82
CA SER A 218 29.62 30.25 10.84
C SER A 218 28.38 30.03 11.71
N ILE A 219 27.26 29.64 11.09
CA ILE A 219 26.02 29.31 11.80
C ILE A 219 26.17 28.00 12.58
N GLN A 220 26.75 26.96 12.01
CA GLN A 220 26.96 25.69 12.71
C GLN A 220 27.88 25.85 13.94
N ASP A 221 28.93 26.67 13.82
CA ASP A 221 29.86 26.96 14.91
C ASP A 221 29.27 27.96 15.93
N ALA A 222 28.19 28.69 15.59
CA ALA A 222 27.38 29.44 16.55
C ALA A 222 26.36 28.53 17.28
N LEU A 223 25.66 27.63 16.58
CA LEU A 223 24.73 26.67 17.17
C LEU A 223 25.40 25.73 18.18
N LYS A 224 26.62 25.23 17.87
CA LYS A 224 27.42 24.42 18.82
C LYS A 224 27.71 25.12 20.15
N ARG A 225 27.73 26.47 20.20
CA ARG A 225 28.00 27.23 21.44
C ARG A 225 26.82 27.27 22.40
N LEU A 226 25.63 26.84 21.96
CA LEU A 226 24.44 26.77 22.80
C LEU A 226 24.47 25.57 23.78
N GLY A 227 25.34 24.58 23.55
CA GLY A 227 25.38 23.34 24.31
C GLY A 227 24.41 22.29 23.78
N GLU A 228 24.12 21.27 24.61
CA GLU A 228 23.17 20.20 24.29
C GLU A 228 21.83 20.40 25.02
N PRO A 229 20.66 20.12 24.40
CA PRO A 229 20.48 19.57 23.05
C PRO A 229 20.75 20.61 21.95
N LYS A 230 21.74 20.34 21.10
CA LYS A 230 22.17 21.24 20.05
C LYS A 230 21.09 21.36 18.95
N PRO A 231 20.67 22.58 18.55
CA PRO A 231 19.75 22.74 17.43
C PRO A 231 20.39 22.25 16.11
N ALA A 232 19.59 21.56 15.28
CA ALA A 232 20.05 21.00 14.02
C ALA A 232 20.18 22.07 12.91
N LEU A 233 21.30 22.06 12.19
CA LEU A 233 21.43 22.78 10.93
C LEU A 233 20.97 21.88 9.78
N ILE A 234 19.94 22.31 9.07
CA ILE A 234 19.36 21.64 7.91
C ILE A 234 19.76 22.42 6.65
N PHE A 235 20.28 21.76 5.62
CA PHE A 235 20.48 22.37 4.30
C PHE A 235 19.73 21.58 3.23
N SER A 236 18.95 22.29 2.43
CA SER A 236 18.09 21.77 1.38
C SER A 236 18.35 22.55 0.10
N GLY A 237 18.67 21.83 -0.98
CA GLY A 237 19.07 22.45 -2.24
C GLY A 237 18.81 21.60 -3.47
N TYR A 238 18.46 22.27 -4.56
CA TYR A 238 18.11 21.69 -5.86
C TYR A 238 19.25 21.85 -6.86
N ALA A 239 19.15 21.15 -8.00
CA ALA A 239 19.94 21.49 -9.19
C ALA A 239 19.16 21.22 -10.48
N PRO A 240 19.46 21.96 -11.56
CA PRO A 240 18.99 21.62 -12.90
C PRO A 240 19.54 20.26 -13.33
N HIS A 241 18.73 19.48 -14.04
CA HIS A 241 19.08 18.12 -14.45
C HIS A 241 19.94 18.07 -15.73
N ASP A 242 21.10 18.73 -15.70
CA ASP A 242 22.15 18.62 -16.73
C ASP A 242 23.19 17.53 -16.40
N GLN A 243 23.93 17.06 -17.41
CA GLN A 243 24.90 15.95 -17.24
C GLN A 243 26.22 16.37 -16.56
N TYR A 244 26.62 17.64 -16.65
CA TYR A 244 27.81 18.15 -15.96
C TYR A 244 27.56 18.36 -14.46
N ALA A 245 26.31 18.65 -14.09
CA ALA A 245 25.88 18.79 -12.71
C ALA A 245 26.20 17.54 -11.88
N GLN A 246 25.98 16.31 -12.36
CA GLN A 246 26.08 15.10 -11.51
C GLN A 246 27.41 14.99 -10.73
N LYS A 247 28.56 15.25 -11.35
CA LYS A 247 29.85 15.22 -10.63
C LYS A 247 29.95 16.38 -9.63
N ILE A 248 29.63 17.59 -10.09
CA ILE A 248 29.68 18.81 -9.28
C ILE A 248 28.77 18.69 -8.05
N MET A 249 27.60 18.06 -8.22
CA MET A 249 26.62 17.78 -7.17
C MET A 249 27.13 16.73 -6.19
N LEU A 250 27.76 15.65 -6.65
CA LEU A 250 28.35 14.65 -5.76
C LEU A 250 29.47 15.25 -4.90
N ASP A 251 30.38 16.01 -5.51
CA ASP A 251 31.49 16.65 -4.82
C ASP A 251 30.97 17.68 -3.79
N ARG A 252 30.01 18.55 -4.17
CA ARG A 252 29.42 19.55 -3.26
C ARG A 252 28.52 18.97 -2.18
N SER A 253 27.83 17.85 -2.43
CA SER A 253 27.04 17.16 -1.40
C SER A 253 27.93 16.71 -0.25
N LYS A 254 29.11 16.13 -0.57
CA LYS A 254 30.10 15.71 0.44
C LYS A 254 30.62 16.88 1.25
N ASP A 255 30.81 18.04 0.62
CA ASP A 255 31.22 19.26 1.32
C ASP A 255 30.12 19.78 2.26
N TYR A 256 28.86 19.87 1.83
CA TYR A 256 27.76 20.27 2.71
C TYR A 256 27.59 19.32 3.92
N LEU A 257 27.67 18.00 3.69
CA LEU A 257 27.52 16.97 4.72
C LEU A 257 28.56 17.04 5.85
N ARG A 258 29.76 17.59 5.57
CA ARG A 258 30.79 17.84 6.60
C ARG A 258 30.40 18.94 7.58
N ILE A 259 29.37 19.74 7.27
CA ILE A 259 28.91 20.86 8.10
C ILE A 259 27.52 20.61 8.66
N VAL A 260 26.54 20.16 7.86
CA VAL A 260 25.12 20.14 8.24
C VAL A 260 24.73 18.86 8.99
N ASP A 261 23.71 18.92 9.84
CA ASP A 261 23.18 17.77 10.60
C ASP A 261 22.19 16.94 9.76
N ILE A 262 21.45 17.61 8.86
CA ILE A 262 20.57 16.98 7.88
C ILE A 262 20.77 17.66 6.52
N PHE A 263 20.97 16.86 5.48
CA PHE A 263 21.10 17.32 4.09
C PHE A 263 19.91 16.80 3.27
N VAL A 264 19.25 17.69 2.54
CA VAL A 264 18.09 17.37 1.70
C VAL A 264 18.42 17.68 0.24
N ILE A 265 18.36 16.66 -0.60
CA ILE A 265 18.42 16.81 -2.06
C ILE A 265 17.02 17.17 -2.52
N GLU A 266 16.84 18.36 -3.10
CA GLU A 266 15.52 18.81 -3.55
C GLU A 266 15.14 18.15 -4.87
N THR A 267 14.17 17.23 -4.81
CA THR A 267 13.71 16.39 -5.93
C THR A 267 12.30 16.76 -6.42
N HIS A 268 11.70 17.81 -5.86
CA HIS A 268 10.42 18.38 -6.27
C HIS A 268 10.58 19.61 -7.18
N TYR A 269 9.51 20.03 -7.86
CA TYR A 269 9.51 21.16 -8.77
C TYR A 269 9.68 22.50 -8.05
N HIS A 270 10.48 23.41 -8.63
CA HIS A 270 10.71 24.75 -8.12
C HIS A 270 10.14 25.82 -9.08
N GLU A 271 9.53 26.85 -8.52
CA GLU A 271 8.77 27.85 -9.29
C GLU A 271 9.65 28.79 -10.15
N GLU A 272 10.97 28.76 -9.98
CA GLU A 272 11.92 29.73 -10.60
C GLU A 272 12.05 29.63 -12.13
N GLU A 273 11.35 28.70 -12.79
CA GLU A 273 11.23 28.68 -14.25
C GLU A 273 10.44 29.88 -14.80
N GLN A 274 11.08 30.63 -15.70
CA GLN A 274 10.51 31.81 -16.39
C GLN A 274 9.34 31.49 -17.33
N PHE A 275 9.06 30.22 -17.60
CA PHE A 275 8.07 29.76 -18.56
C PHE A 275 7.09 28.78 -17.91
N CYS A 276 5.80 28.96 -18.16
CA CYS A 276 4.79 28.00 -17.71
C CYS A 276 4.90 26.72 -18.54
N ARG A 277 5.29 25.62 -17.89
CA ARG A 277 5.27 24.26 -18.45
C ARG A 277 4.51 23.30 -17.56
N LEU A 278 3.92 22.28 -18.18
CA LEU A 278 3.20 21.19 -17.54
C LEU A 278 4.21 20.21 -16.90
N VAL A 279 4.20 20.10 -15.58
CA VAL A 279 5.17 19.30 -14.79
C VAL A 279 4.48 18.54 -13.66
N TYR A 280 5.15 17.52 -13.10
CA TYR A 280 4.74 16.83 -11.87
C TYR A 280 5.39 17.47 -10.63
N PRO A 281 4.76 17.38 -9.43
CA PRO A 281 5.35 17.91 -8.19
C PRO A 281 6.69 17.27 -7.85
N SER A 282 6.82 15.96 -8.05
CA SER A 282 8.10 15.24 -8.03
C SER A 282 8.10 14.16 -9.10
N ILE A 283 9.27 13.70 -9.56
CA ILE A 283 9.37 12.60 -10.53
C ILE A 283 10.32 11.52 -10.03
N PHE A 284 9.94 10.24 -10.19
CA PHE A 284 10.75 9.12 -9.77
C PHE A 284 11.86 8.81 -10.78
N VAL A 285 11.50 8.71 -12.05
CA VAL A 285 12.41 8.63 -13.21
C VAL A 285 12.13 9.81 -14.14
N ARG A 286 13.14 10.26 -14.88
CA ARG A 286 13.00 11.28 -15.93
C ARG A 286 12.00 10.83 -17.00
N VAL A 287 11.09 11.72 -17.36
CA VAL A 287 10.22 11.62 -18.54
C VAL A 287 10.66 12.71 -19.53
N ASP A 288 11.05 12.29 -20.73
CA ASP A 288 11.52 13.11 -21.86
C ASP A 288 12.60 14.16 -21.53
N ASP A 289 12.78 15.17 -22.39
CA ASP A 289 13.63 16.34 -22.17
C ASP A 289 12.90 17.46 -21.41
N THR A 290 12.09 17.08 -20.43
CA THR A 290 11.43 18.03 -19.54
C THR A 290 12.46 18.71 -18.63
N PRO A 291 12.57 20.04 -18.61
CA PRO A 291 13.32 20.73 -17.56
C PRO A 291 12.57 20.47 -16.26
N SER A 292 13.25 19.79 -15.34
CA SER A 292 12.64 19.23 -14.14
C SER A 292 13.70 19.09 -13.05
N SER A 293 13.23 18.91 -11.83
CA SER A 293 14.06 18.61 -10.67
C SER A 293 14.83 17.29 -10.85
N ILE A 294 15.83 17.07 -9.99
CA ILE A 294 16.54 15.79 -9.93
C ILE A 294 15.50 14.69 -9.66
N PRO A 295 15.38 13.64 -10.50
CA PRO A 295 14.46 12.56 -10.21
C PRO A 295 14.82 11.84 -8.90
N VAL A 296 13.84 11.40 -8.13
CA VAL A 296 14.04 10.74 -6.82
C VAL A 296 15.01 9.55 -6.94
N LYS A 297 14.93 8.75 -8.01
CA LYS A 297 15.88 7.66 -8.29
C LYS A 297 17.31 8.15 -8.49
N SER A 298 17.51 9.31 -9.11
CA SER A 298 18.84 9.92 -9.29
C SER A 298 19.41 10.43 -7.97
N ALA A 299 18.59 11.05 -7.13
CA ALA A 299 19.02 11.48 -5.79
C ALA A 299 19.39 10.29 -4.90
N LEU A 300 18.61 9.20 -4.91
CA LEU A 300 18.91 7.96 -4.17
C LEU A 300 20.26 7.36 -4.59
N LEU A 301 20.55 7.31 -5.90
CA LEU A 301 21.85 6.87 -6.41
C LEU A 301 23.00 7.79 -5.93
N TRP A 302 22.77 9.11 -5.84
CA TRP A 302 23.76 10.04 -5.30
C TRP A 302 23.99 9.83 -3.80
N MET A 303 22.95 9.53 -3.02
CA MET A 303 23.07 9.18 -1.59
C MET A 303 23.91 7.92 -1.39
N GLU A 304 23.70 6.89 -2.21
CA GLU A 304 24.50 5.66 -2.19
C GLU A 304 25.98 5.96 -2.51
N MET A 305 26.24 6.70 -3.59
CA MET A 305 27.61 7.12 -3.99
C MET A 305 28.30 8.05 -2.98
N VAL A 306 27.53 8.78 -2.16
CA VAL A 306 28.04 9.60 -1.05
C VAL A 306 28.32 8.74 0.18
N LYS A 307 27.46 7.75 0.49
CA LYS A 307 27.63 6.81 1.60
C LYS A 307 28.78 5.80 1.39
N GLU A 308 29.21 5.54 0.16
CA GLU A 308 30.45 4.79 -0.12
C GLU A 308 31.75 5.59 0.13
N ASP A 309 31.69 6.87 0.54
CA ASP A 309 32.88 7.67 0.86
C ASP A 309 33.31 7.50 2.34
N ASP A 310 34.34 6.66 2.56
CA ASP A 310 34.97 6.42 3.87
C ASP A 310 35.36 7.71 4.65
N SER A 311 35.42 8.90 4.02
CA SER A 311 35.71 10.19 4.71
C SER A 311 34.49 10.84 5.38
N LEU A 312 33.28 10.34 5.12
CA LEU A 312 32.05 10.76 5.78
C LEU A 312 31.68 9.74 6.86
N ASN A 313 31.97 10.07 8.13
CA ASN A 313 31.54 9.25 9.26
C ASN A 313 30.02 9.03 9.19
N GLY A 314 29.57 7.77 9.26
CA GLY A 314 28.23 7.32 8.84
C GLY A 314 27.04 7.75 9.71
N THR A 315 27.05 8.97 10.26
CA THR A 315 25.99 9.55 11.10
C THR A 315 25.22 10.67 10.40
N HIS A 316 25.51 10.96 9.13
CA HIS A 316 24.84 12.04 8.39
C HIS A 316 23.48 11.59 7.83
N ASN A 317 22.43 12.36 8.15
CA ASN A 317 21.09 12.13 7.59
C ASN A 317 20.98 12.75 6.20
N ILE A 318 20.70 11.93 5.18
CA ILE A 318 20.46 12.40 3.81
C ILE A 318 19.03 12.07 3.38
N CYS A 319 18.28 13.09 2.97
CA CYS A 319 16.90 12.95 2.52
C CYS A 319 16.73 13.34 1.05
N PHE A 320 15.73 12.77 0.38
CA PHE A 320 15.16 13.34 -0.85
C PHE A 320 13.86 14.08 -0.50
N SER A 321 13.33 14.91 -1.40
CA SER A 321 12.10 15.66 -1.13
C SER A 321 10.96 15.47 -2.11
N LEU A 322 9.76 15.28 -1.54
CA LEU A 322 8.49 15.25 -2.24
C LEU A 322 7.76 16.58 -1.99
N ASP A 323 6.82 16.94 -2.86
CA ASP A 323 5.95 18.11 -2.70
C ASP A 323 4.50 17.64 -2.55
N MET A 324 3.83 18.12 -1.51
CA MET A 324 2.44 17.78 -1.22
C MET A 324 1.46 18.64 -2.01
N SER A 325 1.92 19.64 -2.75
CA SER A 325 1.05 20.49 -3.56
C SER A 325 0.38 19.74 -4.70
N THR A 326 -0.83 20.15 -5.05
CA THR A 326 -1.38 19.91 -6.39
C THR A 326 -1.12 21.14 -7.24
N MET A 327 -0.45 20.99 -8.38
CA MET A 327 -0.33 22.05 -9.37
C MET A 327 -1.49 22.00 -10.36
N SER A 328 -2.12 23.16 -10.58
CA SER A 328 -3.10 23.41 -11.63
C SER A 328 -2.46 24.27 -12.70
N PHE A 329 -2.58 23.86 -13.96
CA PHE A 329 -2.04 24.57 -15.10
C PHE A 329 -3.16 24.93 -16.08
N ASP A 330 -3.25 26.19 -16.47
CA ASP A 330 -4.20 26.66 -17.48
C ASP A 330 -3.68 26.30 -18.87
N VAL A 331 -4.50 25.59 -19.65
CA VAL A 331 -4.14 25.06 -20.97
C VAL A 331 -5.13 25.50 -22.03
N ALA A 332 -4.64 25.69 -23.26
CA ALA A 332 -5.48 26.09 -24.39
C ALA A 332 -6.63 25.07 -24.58
N ALA A 333 -7.85 25.58 -24.79
CA ALA A 333 -9.02 24.73 -24.99
C ALA A 333 -8.78 23.73 -26.15
N ASN A 334 -9.23 22.48 -25.95
CA ASN A 334 -9.03 21.35 -26.86
C ASN A 334 -7.58 20.87 -27.07
N SER A 335 -6.56 21.54 -26.54
CA SER A 335 -5.18 21.01 -26.54
C SER A 335 -5.13 19.66 -25.82
N ARG A 336 -4.25 18.76 -26.27
CA ARG A 336 -3.89 17.53 -25.53
C ARG A 336 -2.68 17.88 -24.64
N PRO A 337 -2.87 18.20 -23.35
CA PRO A 337 -1.74 18.46 -22.45
C PRO A 337 -0.88 17.21 -22.31
N SER A 338 0.43 17.38 -22.43
CA SER A 338 1.45 16.40 -22.08
C SER A 338 2.50 17.08 -21.22
N VAL A 339 3.24 16.30 -20.42
CA VAL A 339 4.35 16.81 -19.61
C VAL A 339 5.38 17.51 -20.51
N GLY A 340 5.97 18.61 -20.04
CA GLY A 340 6.83 19.51 -20.83
C GLY A 340 6.10 20.44 -21.79
N GLY A 341 4.79 20.24 -22.03
CA GLY A 341 3.95 21.13 -22.83
C GLY A 341 3.80 22.52 -22.20
N TRP A 342 3.39 23.50 -23.00
CA TRP A 342 3.21 24.89 -22.56
C TRP A 342 1.85 25.13 -21.90
N CYS A 343 1.82 26.00 -20.88
CA CYS A 343 0.60 26.51 -20.24
C CYS A 343 0.52 28.04 -20.30
N THR A 344 -0.67 28.59 -20.05
CA THR A 344 -0.91 30.05 -19.99
C THR A 344 -0.90 30.60 -18.56
N GLY A 345 -0.97 29.73 -17.56
CA GLY A 345 -0.97 30.08 -16.13
C GLY A 345 -0.73 28.84 -15.27
N ARG A 346 -0.27 29.03 -14.04
CA ARG A 346 -0.11 27.97 -13.04
C ARG A 346 -0.61 28.44 -11.67
N LYS A 347 -1.13 27.53 -10.86
CA LYS A 347 -1.60 27.77 -9.49
C LYS A 347 -1.35 26.54 -8.61
N TRP A 348 -0.89 26.79 -7.39
CA TRP A 348 -0.74 25.79 -6.33
C TRP A 348 -2.08 25.61 -5.60
N LEU A 349 -2.47 24.36 -5.34
CA LEU A 349 -3.74 23.95 -4.71
C LEU A 349 -3.48 22.94 -3.58
N ASN A 350 -4.35 22.96 -2.57
CA ASN A 350 -4.41 21.91 -1.55
C ASN A 350 -5.09 20.65 -2.12
N TYR A 351 -4.59 19.48 -1.76
CA TYR A 351 -5.02 18.18 -2.26
C TYR A 351 -6.50 17.85 -1.99
N GLY A 352 -7.08 18.30 -0.86
CA GLY A 352 -8.52 18.18 -0.61
C GLY A 352 -9.38 18.86 -1.69
N GLN A 353 -8.86 19.92 -2.32
CA GLN A 353 -9.54 20.64 -3.42
C GLN A 353 -9.61 19.81 -4.72
N MET A 354 -8.85 18.71 -4.82
CA MET A 354 -8.88 17.77 -5.95
C MET A 354 -9.98 16.72 -5.88
N CYS A 355 -10.68 16.61 -4.74
CA CYS A 355 -11.58 15.49 -4.46
C CYS A 355 -13.06 15.86 -4.39
N GLY A 356 -13.42 17.13 -4.63
CA GLY A 356 -14.81 17.56 -4.70
C GLY A 356 -15.63 16.78 -5.74
N SER A 357 -16.85 16.37 -5.38
CA SER A 357 -17.68 15.38 -6.09
C SER A 357 -18.04 15.68 -7.56
N ASN A 358 -17.81 16.91 -8.03
CA ASN A 358 -18.13 17.33 -9.41
C ASN A 358 -16.98 17.11 -10.40
N ILE A 359 -15.88 16.45 -9.98
CA ILE A 359 -14.70 16.19 -10.83
C ILE A 359 -14.87 14.84 -11.54
N GLY A 360 -15.82 14.79 -12.49
CA GLY A 360 -16.16 13.60 -13.29
C GLY A 360 -15.11 13.19 -14.33
N VAL A 361 -13.83 13.16 -13.95
CA VAL A 361 -12.71 12.73 -14.81
C VAL A 361 -11.79 11.81 -14.02
N THR A 362 -11.51 10.63 -14.59
CA THR A 362 -10.60 9.64 -14.02
C THR A 362 -9.19 10.21 -13.86
N PRO A 363 -8.46 9.87 -12.77
CA PRO A 363 -7.03 10.09 -12.71
C PRO A 363 -6.31 9.33 -13.83
N ASP A 364 -5.23 9.93 -14.33
CA ASP A 364 -4.28 9.35 -15.29
C ASP A 364 -2.93 9.21 -14.57
N GLU A 365 -2.39 7.99 -14.46
CA GLU A 365 -1.16 7.71 -13.70
C GLU A 365 0.05 7.54 -14.63
N ASP A 366 1.00 8.47 -14.57
CA ASP A 366 2.32 8.28 -15.14
C ASP A 366 3.15 7.37 -14.24
N ARG A 367 3.34 6.15 -14.73
CA ARG A 367 4.05 5.05 -14.06
C ARG A 367 5.58 5.17 -14.10
N VAL A 368 6.12 6.11 -14.87
CA VAL A 368 7.57 6.41 -14.96
C VAL A 368 7.92 7.56 -14.02
N ALA A 369 7.11 8.62 -14.02
CA ALA A 369 7.16 9.68 -13.02
C ALA A 369 6.74 9.19 -11.62
N LEU A 370 5.88 8.17 -11.54
CA LEU A 370 5.11 7.80 -10.34
C LEU A 370 4.31 9.00 -9.83
N SER A 371 3.48 9.57 -10.69
CA SER A 371 2.66 10.76 -10.44
C SER A 371 1.29 10.62 -11.10
N THR A 372 0.35 11.44 -10.65
CA THR A 372 -1.03 11.42 -11.11
C THR A 372 -1.40 12.75 -11.76
N SER A 373 -2.18 12.71 -12.84
CA SER A 373 -2.81 13.90 -13.42
C SER A 373 -4.32 13.77 -13.57
N ARG A 374 -5.02 14.89 -13.74
CA ARG A 374 -6.43 14.95 -14.16
C ARG A 374 -6.60 16.11 -15.16
N ARG A 375 -7.26 15.83 -16.28
CA ARG A 375 -7.55 16.85 -17.31
C ARG A 375 -8.96 17.40 -17.14
N ARG A 376 -9.13 18.71 -17.35
CA ARG A 376 -10.40 19.42 -17.55
C ARG A 376 -10.33 20.17 -18.90
N PRO A 377 -11.42 20.76 -19.42
CA PRO A 377 -11.42 21.37 -20.76
C PRO A 377 -10.41 22.50 -20.99
N GLN A 378 -10.00 23.20 -19.92
CA GLN A 378 -9.05 24.32 -19.94
C GLN A 378 -7.99 24.26 -18.82
N THR A 379 -7.96 23.19 -18.00
CA THR A 379 -6.95 23.02 -16.95
C THR A 379 -6.41 21.59 -16.92
N TRP A 380 -5.11 21.45 -16.69
CA TRP A 380 -4.45 20.18 -16.39
C TRP A 380 -3.95 20.24 -14.94
N LEU A 381 -4.31 19.23 -14.16
CA LEU A 381 -4.04 19.15 -12.72
C LEU A 381 -3.04 18.03 -12.50
N SER A 382 -2.04 18.26 -11.65
CA SER A 382 -0.84 17.44 -11.53
C SER A 382 -0.45 17.32 -10.06
N TYR A 383 -0.38 16.10 -9.55
CA TYR A 383 -0.23 15.82 -8.13
C TYR A 383 0.38 14.44 -7.91
N ASP A 384 0.94 14.19 -6.73
CA ASP A 384 1.22 12.83 -6.29
C ASP A 384 0.06 12.35 -5.40
N SER A 385 -0.52 11.19 -5.70
CA SER A 385 -1.52 10.47 -4.89
C SER A 385 -0.88 9.72 -3.70
N GLU A 386 -1.68 9.10 -2.84
CA GLU A 386 -1.20 8.23 -1.76
C GLU A 386 -0.40 7.06 -2.31
N GLU A 387 -0.88 6.44 -3.39
CA GLU A 387 -0.21 5.32 -4.03
C GLU A 387 1.08 5.77 -4.73
N ALA A 388 1.07 6.91 -5.42
CA ALA A 388 2.25 7.53 -6.03
C ALA A 388 3.34 7.84 -4.99
N ILE A 389 2.98 8.53 -3.90
CA ILE A 389 3.88 8.85 -2.79
C ILE A 389 4.37 7.58 -2.08
N THR A 390 3.52 6.57 -1.87
CA THR A 390 3.92 5.25 -1.35
C THR A 390 5.01 4.62 -2.22
N LYS A 391 4.80 4.55 -3.54
CA LYS A 391 5.76 3.97 -4.49
C LYS A 391 7.08 4.76 -4.52
N LYS A 392 7.04 6.10 -4.38
CA LYS A 392 8.21 6.99 -4.26
C LYS A 392 8.94 6.88 -2.91
N ALA A 393 8.23 6.56 -1.82
CA ALA A 393 8.79 6.40 -0.47
C ALA A 393 9.44 5.03 -0.23
N ARG A 394 8.93 3.96 -0.86
CA ARG A 394 9.40 2.57 -0.72
C ARG A 394 10.91 2.31 -0.86
N PRO A 395 11.73 3.09 -1.59
CA PRO A 395 13.19 2.87 -1.58
C PRO A 395 13.84 2.96 -0.19
N MET A 396 13.19 3.56 0.81
CA MET A 396 13.61 3.43 2.22
C MET A 396 13.75 1.96 2.66
N ASP A 397 12.89 1.04 2.18
CA ASP A 397 12.94 -0.41 2.45
C ASP A 397 14.25 -1.11 2.00
N VAL A 398 15.11 -0.39 1.28
CA VAL A 398 16.36 -0.86 0.65
C VAL A 398 17.56 0.01 1.06
N PHE A 399 17.39 1.33 1.18
CA PHE A 399 18.47 2.28 1.47
C PHE A 399 18.46 2.74 2.95
N HIS A 400 19.10 1.95 3.82
CA HIS A 400 19.27 2.25 5.24
C HIS A 400 19.74 3.69 5.50
N GLY A 401 19.12 4.36 6.47
CA GLY A 401 19.45 5.74 6.86
C GLY A 401 19.20 6.77 5.75
N VAL A 402 18.20 6.55 4.88
CA VAL A 402 17.64 7.59 4.01
C VAL A 402 16.37 8.14 4.66
N CYS A 403 16.25 9.46 4.71
CA CYS A 403 15.06 10.15 5.21
C CYS A 403 14.23 10.74 4.06
N VAL A 404 13.04 11.23 4.40
CA VAL A 404 12.18 11.96 3.45
C VAL A 404 11.94 13.37 3.98
N ALA A 405 12.03 14.35 3.09
CA ALA A 405 11.48 15.67 3.28
C ALA A 405 10.18 15.82 2.48
N VAL A 406 9.21 16.54 3.01
CA VAL A 406 7.96 16.89 2.33
C VAL A 406 7.80 18.41 2.36
N PHE A 407 7.51 18.99 1.20
CA PHE A 407 7.33 20.42 1.03
C PHE A 407 5.85 20.77 0.89
N HIS A 408 5.49 21.96 1.38
CA HIS A 408 4.13 22.48 1.41
C HIS A 408 3.15 21.50 2.07
N VAL A 409 3.52 20.96 3.24
CA VAL A 409 2.79 19.87 3.91
C VAL A 409 1.32 20.22 4.26
N ASP A 410 1.05 21.51 4.44
CA ASP A 410 -0.25 22.17 4.58
C ASP A 410 -1.11 22.18 3.29
N HIS A 411 -0.51 21.84 2.14
CA HIS A 411 -1.23 21.53 0.91
C HIS A 411 -1.67 20.05 0.84
N ASP A 412 -1.37 19.19 1.82
CA ASP A 412 -2.04 17.88 1.93
C ASP A 412 -3.46 18.03 2.52
N ASP A 413 -4.30 17.00 2.37
CA ASP A 413 -5.71 17.08 2.77
C ASP A 413 -5.91 17.04 4.30
N SER A 414 -5.61 18.17 4.94
CA SER A 414 -5.76 18.41 6.38
C SER A 414 -7.22 18.38 6.86
N ALA A 415 -8.18 18.54 5.93
CA ALA A 415 -9.61 18.56 6.22
C ALA A 415 -10.30 17.20 6.00
N ALA A 416 -9.59 16.20 5.44
CA ALA A 416 -10.13 14.89 5.06
C ALA A 416 -11.32 14.98 4.07
N ILE A 417 -11.23 15.89 3.10
CA ILE A 417 -12.21 16.08 2.02
C ILE A 417 -12.21 14.89 1.05
N CYS A 418 -11.08 14.19 0.88
CA CYS A 418 -10.88 13.23 -0.19
C CYS A 418 -11.57 11.87 0.01
N ASP A 419 -11.47 11.30 1.20
CA ASP A 419 -12.11 10.03 1.58
C ASP A 419 -13.14 10.20 2.72
N GLY A 420 -13.34 11.43 3.23
CA GLY A 420 -14.14 11.72 4.41
C GLY A 420 -13.51 11.23 5.73
N VAL A 421 -12.25 10.79 5.70
CA VAL A 421 -11.61 9.93 6.70
C VAL A 421 -10.16 10.39 6.98
N LYS A 422 -9.15 10.09 6.16
CA LYS A 422 -7.75 10.39 6.44
C LYS A 422 -7.43 11.88 6.31
N ARG A 423 -7.00 12.50 7.41
CA ARG A 423 -6.29 13.80 7.38
C ARG A 423 -4.83 13.56 6.99
N PHE A 424 -4.27 14.42 6.14
CA PHE A 424 -2.92 14.30 5.59
C PHE A 424 -2.66 12.88 5.01
N PRO A 425 -3.52 12.37 4.11
CA PRO A 425 -3.54 10.96 3.70
C PRO A 425 -2.22 10.51 3.06
N ARG A 426 -1.50 11.41 2.39
CA ARG A 426 -0.25 11.10 1.71
C ARG A 426 0.95 11.21 2.64
N LEU A 427 0.88 12.10 3.64
CA LEU A 427 1.83 12.10 4.75
C LEU A 427 1.72 10.83 5.61
N GLN A 428 0.49 10.36 5.88
CA GLN A 428 0.24 9.07 6.51
C GLN A 428 0.86 7.93 5.70
N ALA A 429 0.70 7.92 4.37
CA ALA A 429 1.29 6.90 3.49
C ALA A 429 2.84 6.85 3.57
N ILE A 430 3.53 7.99 3.72
CA ILE A 430 4.99 8.01 3.96
C ILE A 430 5.32 7.39 5.32
N ARG A 431 4.52 7.66 6.35
CA ARG A 431 4.72 7.08 7.69
C ARG A 431 4.41 5.60 7.76
N GLU A 432 3.43 5.10 7.04
CA GLU A 432 3.16 3.66 6.88
C GLU A 432 4.40 2.95 6.30
N VAL A 433 5.03 3.51 5.25
CA VAL A 433 6.31 2.98 4.71
C VAL A 433 7.44 3.07 5.73
N GLN A 434 7.60 4.20 6.44
CA GLN A 434 8.67 4.33 7.46
C GLN A 434 8.48 3.37 8.63
N LYS A 435 7.24 3.11 9.07
CA LYS A 435 6.92 2.13 10.12
C LYS A 435 7.34 0.73 9.67
N HIS A 436 6.93 0.33 8.45
CA HIS A 436 7.28 -0.96 7.88
C HIS A 436 8.79 -1.17 7.73
N HIS A 437 9.55 -0.13 7.35
CA HIS A 437 11.01 -0.19 7.29
C HIS A 437 11.63 -0.47 8.68
N VAL A 438 11.17 0.21 9.75
CA VAL A 438 11.62 -0.04 11.14
C VAL A 438 11.28 -1.47 11.57
N GLU A 439 10.02 -1.89 11.40
CA GLU A 439 9.55 -3.22 11.80
C GLU A 439 10.38 -4.33 11.15
N LYS A 440 10.65 -4.20 9.84
CA LYS A 440 11.45 -5.13 9.05
C LYS A 440 12.94 -5.15 9.44
N GLU A 441 13.51 -4.01 9.83
CA GLU A 441 14.91 -3.91 10.27
C GLU A 441 15.11 -4.46 11.69
N PHE A 442 14.18 -4.20 12.61
CA PHE A 442 14.27 -4.64 14.01
C PHE A 442 13.80 -6.09 14.24
N TYR A 443 12.76 -6.55 13.53
CA TYR A 443 12.17 -7.88 13.75
C TYR A 443 12.44 -8.87 12.61
N GLY A 444 13.02 -8.42 11.50
CA GLY A 444 13.26 -9.22 10.29
C GLY A 444 11.98 -9.52 9.50
N ASP A 445 12.12 -10.21 8.36
CA ASP A 445 10.99 -10.79 7.63
C ASP A 445 10.31 -11.87 8.50
N ARG A 446 9.33 -11.50 9.35
CA ARG A 446 8.51 -12.42 10.18
C ARG A 446 7.53 -13.27 9.35
N LYS A 447 7.99 -13.86 8.24
CA LYS A 447 7.21 -14.78 7.39
C LYS A 447 7.26 -16.22 7.90
N LYS A 448 6.78 -16.42 9.14
CA LYS A 448 6.20 -17.71 9.54
C LYS A 448 4.68 -17.57 9.42
N PRO A 449 4.01 -18.23 8.44
CA PRO A 449 2.56 -18.28 8.45
C PRO A 449 2.07 -18.97 9.73
N PRO A 450 0.91 -18.60 10.28
CA PRO A 450 0.36 -19.23 11.47
C PRO A 450 0.15 -20.74 11.26
N PRO A 451 0.31 -21.57 12.31
CA PRO A 451 0.20 -23.01 12.18
C PRO A 451 -1.24 -23.42 11.79
N ARG A 452 -1.37 -24.23 10.73
CA ARG A 452 -2.64 -24.65 10.09
C ARG A 452 -3.53 -25.60 10.94
N TYR A 453 -3.79 -25.26 12.20
CA TYR A 453 -4.50 -26.14 13.14
C TYR A 453 -6.03 -26.02 13.12
N LEU A 454 -6.61 -25.16 12.27
CA LEU A 454 -8.05 -24.88 12.24
C LEU A 454 -8.72 -25.04 10.85
N ASN A 455 -8.16 -25.89 9.98
CA ASN A 455 -8.90 -26.43 8.82
C ASN A 455 -9.96 -27.47 9.27
N ARG A 456 -10.91 -27.04 10.12
CA ARG A 456 -12.12 -27.78 10.44
C ARG A 456 -13.20 -27.40 9.44
N GLU A 457 -13.59 -28.34 8.60
CA GLU A 457 -14.57 -28.14 7.53
C GLU A 457 -15.89 -27.57 8.08
N ARG A 458 -16.13 -26.27 7.84
CA ARG A 458 -17.45 -25.65 8.07
C ARG A 458 -18.37 -26.06 6.92
N SER A 459 -18.97 -27.25 7.05
CA SER A 459 -19.89 -27.82 6.08
C SER A 459 -21.13 -26.93 5.85
N GLY A 460 -21.18 -26.24 4.72
CA GLY A 460 -22.42 -25.74 4.11
C GLY A 460 -23.13 -24.55 4.75
N SER A 461 -22.60 -23.93 5.82
CA SER A 461 -23.22 -22.71 6.37
C SER A 461 -23.00 -21.52 5.44
N SER A 462 -24.09 -20.98 4.89
CA SER A 462 -24.20 -19.71 4.17
C SER A 462 -23.39 -18.57 4.84
N PRO A 463 -22.91 -17.54 4.11
CA PRO A 463 -22.49 -16.29 4.73
C PRO A 463 -23.51 -15.84 5.78
N THR A 464 -23.03 -15.69 7.02
CA THR A 464 -23.81 -15.32 8.19
C THR A 464 -24.46 -13.96 7.96
N GLU A 465 -25.78 -13.89 8.11
CA GLU A 465 -26.52 -12.62 8.01
C GLU A 465 -25.93 -11.56 8.97
N PRO A 466 -25.97 -10.27 8.60
CA PRO A 466 -25.31 -9.22 9.37
C PRO A 466 -26.01 -9.04 10.71
N ALA A 467 -25.28 -9.24 11.81
CA ALA A 467 -25.88 -9.39 13.12
C ALA A 467 -26.15 -8.03 13.80
N VAL A 468 -27.35 -7.93 14.38
CA VAL A 468 -27.72 -6.91 15.36
C VAL A 468 -27.85 -7.59 16.72
N LEU A 469 -26.97 -7.22 17.65
CA LEU A 469 -26.98 -7.71 19.03
C LEU A 469 -27.72 -6.68 19.89
N CYS A 470 -28.86 -7.07 20.47
CA CYS A 470 -29.70 -6.18 21.25
C CYS A 470 -29.49 -6.40 22.74
N ILE A 471 -28.90 -5.42 23.42
CA ILE A 471 -28.53 -5.51 24.84
C ILE A 471 -29.54 -4.69 25.65
N VAL A 472 -30.27 -5.40 26.50
CA VAL A 472 -31.43 -4.92 27.24
C VAL A 472 -31.19 -4.96 28.74
N GLY A 473 -31.59 -3.90 29.43
CA GLY A 473 -31.59 -3.82 30.89
C GLY A 473 -32.85 -4.34 31.58
N ASP A 474 -32.85 -4.12 32.88
CA ASP A 474 -33.88 -4.36 33.88
C ASP A 474 -35.15 -3.49 33.74
N LEU A 475 -35.07 -2.34 33.07
CA LEU A 475 -36.20 -1.41 32.94
C LEU A 475 -37.28 -1.85 31.92
N LEU A 476 -37.12 -2.99 31.23
CA LEU A 476 -38.11 -3.53 30.28
C LEU A 476 -39.11 -4.47 30.96
N THR A 477 -40.13 -3.88 31.58
CA THR A 477 -41.21 -4.59 32.29
C THR A 477 -42.44 -4.92 31.42
N ASP A 478 -42.32 -4.84 30.08
CA ASP A 478 -43.37 -5.27 29.13
C ASP A 478 -42.76 -6.04 27.95
N MET A 479 -43.42 -7.13 27.57
CA MET A 479 -43.05 -8.00 26.46
C MET A 479 -43.09 -7.29 25.11
N ASP A 480 -44.03 -6.35 24.91
CA ASP A 480 -44.18 -5.64 23.65
C ASP A 480 -43.11 -4.53 23.45
N HIS A 481 -42.31 -4.24 24.48
CA HIS A 481 -41.18 -3.32 24.40
C HIS A 481 -39.85 -3.98 23.97
N TYR A 482 -39.80 -5.31 23.75
CA TYR A 482 -38.61 -5.98 23.22
C TYR A 482 -38.58 -5.93 21.67
N PRO A 483 -37.50 -5.41 21.04
CA PRO A 483 -37.44 -5.21 19.58
C PRO A 483 -37.11 -6.47 18.75
N THR A 484 -37.84 -7.57 18.96
CA THR A 484 -37.59 -8.88 18.30
C THR A 484 -37.61 -8.83 16.77
N GLU A 485 -38.23 -7.83 16.17
CA GLU A 485 -38.33 -7.60 14.72
C GLU A 485 -37.10 -6.93 14.08
N HIS A 486 -36.18 -6.38 14.89
CA HIS A 486 -34.96 -5.69 14.42
C HIS A 486 -33.67 -6.36 14.92
N CYS A 487 -33.75 -7.23 15.92
CA CYS A 487 -32.63 -7.93 16.51
C CYS A 487 -32.32 -9.26 15.83
N THR A 488 -31.06 -9.68 15.86
CA THR A 488 -30.67 -11.07 15.53
C THR A 488 -30.37 -11.91 16.78
N HIS A 489 -30.00 -11.25 17.88
CA HIS A 489 -29.73 -11.84 19.18
C HIS A 489 -30.24 -10.89 20.26
N LEU A 490 -30.71 -11.42 21.39
CA LEU A 490 -31.13 -10.64 22.55
C LEU A 490 -30.28 -11.03 23.77
N ILE A 491 -29.78 -10.04 24.51
CA ILE A 491 -28.86 -10.22 25.63
C ILE A 491 -29.36 -9.42 26.84
N TYR A 492 -29.81 -10.12 27.88
CA TYR A 492 -30.21 -9.49 29.15
C TYR A 492 -28.96 -9.22 29.99
N ARG A 493 -28.62 -7.96 30.26
CA ARG A 493 -27.38 -7.59 30.98
C ARG A 493 -27.52 -7.68 32.50
N ASP A 494 -26.45 -7.32 33.21
CA ASP A 494 -26.38 -7.21 34.66
C ASP A 494 -26.82 -8.47 35.45
N MET A 495 -26.51 -9.65 34.94
CA MET A 495 -26.65 -10.91 35.67
C MET A 495 -25.46 -11.15 36.61
N ILE A 496 -25.72 -11.62 37.83
CA ILE A 496 -24.73 -11.97 38.86
C ILE A 496 -24.65 -13.49 38.97
N PHE A 497 -23.44 -14.06 38.94
CA PHE A 497 -23.22 -15.49 39.16
C PHE A 497 -22.91 -15.81 40.64
N PHE A 498 -23.76 -16.60 41.30
CA PHE A 498 -23.57 -17.00 42.70
C PHE A 498 -22.88 -18.36 42.78
N SER A 499 -21.56 -18.35 42.99
CA SER A 499 -20.73 -19.55 42.86
C SER A 499 -21.03 -20.70 43.83
N GLU A 500 -21.67 -20.41 44.96
CA GLU A 500 -22.17 -21.40 45.93
C GLU A 500 -23.41 -22.14 45.42
N HIS A 501 -24.30 -21.40 44.74
CA HIS A 501 -25.61 -21.88 44.26
C HIS A 501 -25.58 -22.29 42.77
N LYS A 502 -24.44 -22.09 42.09
CA LYS A 502 -24.18 -22.38 40.66
C LYS A 502 -25.09 -21.66 39.65
N TRP A 503 -25.94 -20.74 40.08
CA TRP A 503 -26.91 -20.06 39.21
C TRP A 503 -26.53 -18.61 38.88
N PHE A 504 -27.23 -18.03 37.90
CA PHE A 504 -27.26 -16.59 37.69
C PHE A 504 -28.60 -16.02 38.20
N MET A 505 -28.56 -14.80 38.76
CA MET A 505 -29.73 -13.99 39.11
C MET A 505 -29.54 -12.57 38.57
N PRO A 506 -30.59 -11.81 38.24
CA PRO A 506 -30.48 -10.40 37.87
C PRO A 506 -30.04 -9.55 39.07
N LYS A 507 -29.40 -8.40 38.80
CA LYS A 507 -28.89 -7.48 39.83
C LYS A 507 -29.98 -6.70 40.57
N GLU A 508 -31.01 -6.23 39.86
CA GLU A 508 -31.99 -5.27 40.40
C GLU A 508 -33.45 -5.75 40.31
N ASP A 509 -33.91 -6.29 39.17
CA ASP A 509 -35.28 -6.80 39.01
C ASP A 509 -35.37 -8.24 38.49
N GLU A 510 -36.20 -9.05 39.15
CA GLU A 510 -36.54 -10.43 38.76
C GLU A 510 -37.73 -10.50 37.80
N GLN A 511 -38.63 -9.50 37.79
CA GLN A 511 -39.81 -9.49 36.93
C GLN A 511 -39.41 -9.34 35.44
N SER A 512 -38.62 -8.33 35.10
CA SER A 512 -38.09 -8.13 33.74
C SER A 512 -37.24 -9.31 33.26
N PHE A 513 -36.49 -9.98 34.15
CA PHE A 513 -35.74 -11.19 33.77
C PHE A 513 -36.65 -12.38 33.47
N ASN A 514 -37.73 -12.58 34.25
CA ASN A 514 -38.71 -13.62 33.97
C ASN A 514 -39.46 -13.37 32.65
N GLN A 515 -39.80 -12.10 32.34
CA GLN A 515 -40.34 -11.70 31.04
C GLN A 515 -39.35 -11.97 29.89
N PHE A 516 -38.07 -11.59 30.04
CA PHE A 516 -37.03 -11.92 29.07
C PHE A 516 -36.93 -13.43 28.80
N LYS A 517 -37.09 -14.26 29.82
CA LYS A 517 -37.14 -15.72 29.70
C LYS A 517 -38.41 -16.22 28.98
N GLU A 518 -39.56 -15.57 29.16
CA GLU A 518 -40.79 -15.88 28.40
C GLU A 518 -40.67 -15.62 26.89
N LEU A 519 -39.82 -14.67 26.46
CA LEU A 519 -39.61 -14.37 25.03
C LEU A 519 -39.24 -15.64 24.24
N ARG A 520 -38.57 -16.60 24.88
CA ARG A 520 -38.18 -17.90 24.31
C ARG A 520 -39.36 -18.73 23.77
N THR A 521 -40.58 -18.45 24.23
CA THR A 521 -41.82 -19.07 23.73
C THR A 521 -42.46 -18.31 22.56
N LYS A 522 -42.04 -17.05 22.34
CA LYS A 522 -42.59 -16.11 21.36
C LYS A 522 -41.64 -15.82 20.19
N THR A 523 -40.33 -16.06 20.35
CA THR A 523 -39.30 -15.77 19.34
C THR A 523 -38.30 -16.92 19.17
N SER A 524 -37.73 -17.03 17.96
CA SER A 524 -36.64 -17.95 17.60
C SER A 524 -35.25 -17.33 17.71
N LEU A 525 -35.14 -16.07 18.12
CA LEU A 525 -33.85 -15.40 18.34
C LEU A 525 -33.07 -16.08 19.49
N PRO A 526 -31.74 -16.29 19.36
CA PRO A 526 -30.91 -16.73 20.47
C PRO A 526 -30.98 -15.75 21.64
N LEU A 527 -31.22 -16.28 22.84
CA LEU A 527 -31.30 -15.50 24.08
C LEU A 527 -30.07 -15.76 24.95
N LEU A 528 -29.33 -14.72 25.31
CA LEU A 528 -28.10 -14.79 26.09
C LEU A 528 -28.21 -14.01 27.39
N VAL A 529 -27.36 -14.36 28.36
CA VAL A 529 -27.21 -13.62 29.63
C VAL A 529 -25.87 -12.88 29.67
N GLY A 530 -25.92 -11.57 29.92
CA GLY A 530 -24.77 -10.69 30.10
C GLY A 530 -24.40 -10.56 31.57
N VAL A 531 -23.16 -10.93 31.92
CA VAL A 531 -22.68 -10.90 33.30
C VAL A 531 -22.24 -9.48 33.68
N SER A 532 -22.71 -8.96 34.82
CA SER A 532 -22.46 -7.58 35.27
C SER A 532 -20.95 -7.30 35.46
N ALA A 533 -20.46 -6.21 34.87
CA ALA A 533 -19.03 -5.88 34.84
C ALA A 533 -18.40 -5.66 36.22
N GLU A 534 -19.15 -5.04 37.14
CA GLU A 534 -18.76 -4.80 38.53
C GLU A 534 -18.45 -6.13 39.24
N HIS A 535 -19.41 -7.07 39.19
CA HIS A 535 -19.24 -8.41 39.73
C HIS A 535 -18.19 -9.22 38.97
N LEU A 536 -18.00 -8.97 37.67
CA LEU A 536 -16.90 -9.56 36.89
C LEU A 536 -15.54 -9.18 37.48
N SER A 537 -15.30 -7.90 37.78
CA SER A 537 -14.01 -7.46 38.31
C SER A 537 -13.64 -8.17 39.63
N ASP A 538 -14.57 -8.21 40.58
CA ASP A 538 -14.37 -8.72 41.94
C ASP A 538 -14.36 -10.26 42.02
N PHE A 539 -15.17 -10.93 41.22
CA PHE A 539 -15.21 -12.39 41.17
C PHE A 539 -13.99 -12.93 40.41
N TYR A 540 -13.63 -12.33 39.27
CA TYR A 540 -12.60 -12.89 38.40
C TYR A 540 -11.17 -12.55 38.82
N ALA A 541 -10.94 -11.46 39.57
CA ALA A 541 -9.67 -11.25 40.27
C ALA A 541 -9.27 -12.44 41.18
N ARG A 542 -10.26 -13.23 41.61
CA ARG A 542 -10.09 -14.49 42.35
C ARG A 542 -10.13 -15.74 41.44
N LEU A 543 -10.87 -15.74 40.34
CA LEU A 543 -10.93 -16.89 39.39
C LEU A 543 -9.67 -17.08 38.55
N TRP A 544 -9.11 -16.04 37.91
CA TRP A 544 -8.01 -16.26 36.93
C TRP A 544 -6.73 -16.80 37.60
N ARG A 545 -6.56 -16.53 38.90
CA ARG A 545 -5.50 -17.07 39.76
C ARG A 545 -5.75 -18.53 40.21
N ASN A 546 -6.91 -19.11 39.88
CA ASN A 546 -7.31 -20.45 40.29
C ASN A 546 -8.05 -21.17 39.13
N PRO A 547 -7.30 -21.77 38.17
CA PRO A 547 -7.90 -22.47 37.03
C PRO A 547 -8.95 -23.56 37.38
N PRO A 548 -8.80 -24.33 38.48
CA PRO A 548 -9.87 -25.23 38.93
C PRO A 548 -11.21 -24.53 39.22
N LYS A 549 -11.21 -23.38 39.90
CA LYS A 549 -12.42 -22.58 40.12
C LYS A 549 -12.98 -21.99 38.82
N MET A 550 -12.12 -21.57 37.89
CA MET A 550 -12.55 -21.08 36.58
C MET A 550 -13.23 -22.19 35.74
N GLY A 551 -12.75 -23.43 35.80
CA GLY A 551 -13.44 -24.59 35.21
C GLY A 551 -14.74 -24.96 35.93
N HIS A 552 -14.81 -24.82 37.27
CA HIS A 552 -16.06 -25.00 38.01
C HIS A 552 -17.12 -23.97 37.60
N PHE A 553 -16.72 -22.69 37.46
CA PHE A 553 -17.59 -21.63 36.92
C PHE A 553 -18.11 -22.00 35.52
N ALA A 554 -17.21 -22.33 34.57
CA ALA A 554 -17.61 -22.63 33.20
C ALA A 554 -18.62 -23.79 33.13
N ARG A 555 -18.40 -24.89 33.86
CA ARG A 555 -19.33 -26.03 33.89
C ARG A 555 -20.66 -25.71 34.59
N SER A 556 -20.63 -24.92 35.67
CA SER A 556 -21.85 -24.47 36.35
C SER A 556 -22.68 -23.55 35.46
N ALA A 557 -22.02 -22.67 34.68
CA ALA A 557 -22.68 -21.83 33.70
C ALA A 557 -23.32 -22.67 32.59
N ILE A 558 -22.63 -23.67 32.03
CA ILE A 558 -23.19 -24.63 31.07
C ILE A 558 -24.43 -25.35 31.64
N GLU A 559 -24.35 -25.83 32.89
CA GLU A 559 -25.43 -26.53 33.60
C GLU A 559 -26.67 -25.63 33.70
N TRP A 560 -26.52 -24.39 34.18
CA TRP A 560 -27.62 -23.42 34.30
C TRP A 560 -28.15 -22.91 32.94
N LEU A 561 -27.28 -22.61 31.99
CA LEU A 561 -27.66 -22.16 30.63
C LEU A 561 -28.51 -23.20 29.91
N ASN A 562 -28.21 -24.49 30.06
CA ASN A 562 -29.04 -25.55 29.49
C ASN A 562 -30.35 -25.77 30.28
N LEU A 563 -30.33 -25.64 31.62
CA LEU A 563 -31.52 -25.78 32.46
C LEU A 563 -32.57 -24.69 32.21
N GLN A 564 -32.15 -23.42 32.15
CA GLN A 564 -33.04 -22.32 31.75
C GLN A 564 -33.28 -22.28 30.23
N GLY A 565 -32.32 -22.83 29.48
CA GLY A 565 -32.36 -22.98 28.04
C GLY A 565 -31.92 -21.74 27.25
N PHE A 566 -31.13 -20.84 27.83
CA PHE A 566 -30.42 -19.78 27.12
C PHE A 566 -29.36 -20.34 26.17
N ASP A 567 -29.04 -19.60 25.12
CA ASP A 567 -28.16 -20.01 24.02
C ASP A 567 -26.70 -19.60 24.21
N GLY A 568 -26.37 -18.80 25.22
CA GLY A 568 -25.00 -18.35 25.45
C GLY A 568 -24.82 -17.36 26.59
N ILE A 569 -23.58 -16.90 26.73
CA ILE A 569 -23.13 -15.95 27.75
C ILE A 569 -22.44 -14.75 27.11
N ALA A 570 -22.65 -13.56 27.68
CA ALA A 570 -21.98 -12.34 27.28
C ALA A 570 -21.16 -11.75 28.45
N LEU A 571 -19.97 -11.24 28.16
CA LEU A 571 -19.12 -10.49 29.09
C LEU A 571 -19.06 -9.05 28.56
N LEU A 572 -19.85 -8.13 29.11
CA LEU A 572 -20.10 -6.78 28.55
C LEU A 572 -19.60 -5.66 29.49
N ASP A 573 -19.50 -4.44 28.98
CA ASP A 573 -19.12 -3.22 29.71
C ASP A 573 -17.74 -3.33 30.37
N GLN A 574 -16.78 -3.99 29.71
CA GLN A 574 -15.45 -4.28 30.28
C GLN A 574 -14.45 -3.16 29.95
N GLU A 575 -14.24 -2.25 30.90
CA GLU A 575 -13.19 -1.21 30.76
C GLU A 575 -11.79 -1.81 30.94
N VAL A 576 -10.98 -1.76 29.87
CA VAL A 576 -9.69 -2.44 29.78
C VAL A 576 -8.62 -1.57 29.14
N LYS A 577 -7.35 -1.87 29.43
CA LYS A 577 -6.23 -1.47 28.55
C LYS A 577 -5.88 -2.64 27.65
N SER A 578 -5.50 -2.39 26.40
CA SER A 578 -5.02 -3.39 25.43
C SER A 578 -4.06 -4.41 26.07
N THR A 579 -3.03 -3.93 26.77
CA THR A 579 -2.01 -4.75 27.46
C THR A 579 -2.53 -5.58 28.65
N ASP A 580 -3.74 -5.30 29.15
CA ASP A 580 -4.41 -6.10 30.18
C ASP A 580 -5.37 -7.17 29.59
N ILE A 581 -5.76 -7.07 28.32
CA ILE A 581 -6.74 -7.96 27.67
C ILE A 581 -6.28 -9.43 27.72
N ALA A 582 -5.10 -9.70 27.13
CA ALA A 582 -4.48 -11.03 27.09
C ALA A 582 -4.16 -11.58 28.50
N ARG A 583 -3.95 -10.70 29.49
CA ARG A 583 -3.64 -11.09 30.87
C ARG A 583 -4.87 -11.45 31.69
N ARG A 584 -5.99 -10.73 31.51
CA ARG A 584 -7.18 -10.83 32.38
C ARG A 584 -8.31 -11.64 31.74
N TYR A 585 -8.63 -11.38 30.47
CA TYR A 585 -9.86 -11.86 29.82
C TYR A 585 -9.66 -13.11 28.98
N PHE A 586 -8.52 -13.20 28.29
CA PHE A 586 -8.19 -14.36 27.45
C PHE A 586 -8.29 -15.72 28.17
N PRO A 587 -7.77 -15.92 29.40
CA PRO A 587 -7.90 -17.20 30.09
C PRO A 587 -9.36 -17.61 30.37
N ILE A 588 -10.24 -16.62 30.56
CA ILE A 588 -11.66 -16.81 30.84
C ILE A 588 -12.40 -17.21 29.58
N VAL A 589 -12.27 -16.41 28.52
CA VAL A 589 -12.96 -16.60 27.24
C VAL A 589 -12.50 -17.91 26.61
N LYS A 590 -11.19 -18.20 26.65
CA LYS A 590 -10.67 -19.51 26.24
C LYS A 590 -11.26 -20.65 27.08
N ARG A 591 -11.35 -20.53 28.42
CA ARG A 591 -11.90 -21.63 29.23
C ARG A 591 -13.40 -21.85 29.03
N LEU A 592 -14.17 -20.78 28.80
CA LEU A 592 -15.56 -20.89 28.38
C LEU A 592 -15.64 -21.63 27.04
N HIS A 593 -14.87 -21.20 26.03
CA HIS A 593 -14.82 -21.85 24.71
C HIS A 593 -14.42 -23.33 24.79
N ASP A 594 -13.37 -23.67 25.56
CA ASP A 594 -12.88 -25.03 25.75
C ASP A 594 -13.96 -25.95 26.34
N GLU A 595 -14.83 -25.45 27.23
CA GLU A 595 -15.90 -26.24 27.86
C GLU A 595 -17.19 -26.23 27.03
N PHE A 596 -17.53 -25.09 26.40
CA PHE A 596 -18.66 -24.94 25.48
C PHE A 596 -18.49 -25.82 24.23
N SER A 597 -17.25 -26.04 23.79
CA SER A 597 -16.91 -26.95 22.69
C SER A 597 -17.17 -28.44 23.00
N ASN A 598 -17.34 -28.81 24.27
CA ASN A 598 -17.54 -30.19 24.70
C ASN A 598 -19.03 -30.59 24.85
N VAL A 599 -19.96 -29.64 24.72
CA VAL A 599 -21.40 -29.92 24.85
C VAL A 599 -22.12 -30.00 23.50
N LYS A 600 -23.14 -30.86 23.41
CA LYS A 600 -23.87 -31.15 22.15
C LYS A 600 -24.63 -29.95 21.59
N ARG A 601 -25.12 -29.07 22.45
CA ARG A 601 -25.75 -27.80 22.06
C ARG A 601 -24.63 -26.77 21.93
N LYS A 602 -24.43 -26.20 20.74
CA LYS A 602 -23.51 -25.06 20.59
C LYS A 602 -24.04 -23.91 21.44
N LEU A 603 -23.28 -23.53 22.47
CA LEU A 603 -23.50 -22.32 23.24
C LEU A 603 -22.63 -21.19 22.68
N LEU A 604 -23.14 -19.96 22.69
CA LEU A 604 -22.51 -18.77 22.14
C LEU A 604 -21.70 -18.00 23.18
N ILE A 605 -20.59 -17.40 22.77
CA ILE A 605 -19.75 -16.52 23.60
C ILE A 605 -19.68 -15.13 22.95
N VAL A 606 -20.20 -14.13 23.65
CA VAL A 606 -20.10 -12.70 23.29
C VAL A 606 -19.14 -12.01 24.26
N VAL A 607 -18.24 -11.17 23.73
CA VAL A 607 -17.33 -10.36 24.56
C VAL A 607 -17.44 -8.91 24.12
N GLY A 608 -17.71 -8.00 25.05
CA GLY A 608 -17.72 -6.55 24.86
C GLY A 608 -16.60 -5.89 25.66
N LEU A 609 -15.83 -5.01 25.01
CA LEU A 609 -14.65 -4.37 25.59
C LEU A 609 -14.61 -2.87 25.29
N SER A 610 -14.48 -2.05 26.34
CA SER A 610 -14.19 -0.62 26.24
C SER A 610 -12.68 -0.40 26.41
N VAL A 611 -11.96 -0.34 25.29
CA VAL A 611 -10.50 -0.14 25.29
C VAL A 611 -10.17 1.31 25.62
N THR A 612 -9.48 1.50 26.74
CA THR A 612 -9.22 2.82 27.34
C THR A 612 -7.96 3.51 26.81
N ASP A 613 -6.99 2.76 26.30
CA ASP A 613 -5.70 3.23 25.76
C ASP A 613 -5.70 3.24 24.22
N HIS A 614 -6.72 3.89 23.64
CA HIS A 614 -6.97 3.95 22.20
C HIS A 614 -6.09 4.96 21.44
N GLU A 615 -5.22 5.69 22.15
CA GLU A 615 -4.14 6.50 21.60
C GLU A 615 -2.95 5.70 21.02
N LYS A 616 -2.94 4.38 21.22
CA LYS A 616 -1.95 3.44 20.65
C LYS A 616 -2.15 3.21 19.15
N THR A 617 -1.16 2.60 18.48
CA THR A 617 -1.31 2.26 17.08
C THR A 617 -2.38 1.18 16.89
N ALA A 618 -3.00 1.14 15.71
CA ALA A 618 -4.07 0.20 15.44
C ALA A 618 -3.58 -1.26 15.50
N GLU A 619 -2.31 -1.48 15.16
CA GLU A 619 -1.64 -2.77 15.22
C GLU A 619 -1.39 -3.21 16.68
N ASP A 620 -0.90 -2.31 17.55
CA ASP A 620 -0.68 -2.62 18.98
C ASP A 620 -1.97 -3.12 19.65
N VAL A 621 -3.12 -2.50 19.35
CA VAL A 621 -4.41 -2.87 19.94
C VAL A 621 -4.96 -4.14 19.30
N ALA A 622 -4.78 -4.33 17.99
CA ALA A 622 -5.21 -5.55 17.29
C ALA A 622 -4.48 -6.81 17.77
N GLU A 623 -3.15 -6.76 17.99
CA GLU A 623 -2.37 -7.90 18.52
C GLU A 623 -2.95 -8.41 19.85
N HIS A 624 -3.35 -7.50 20.74
CA HIS A 624 -3.95 -7.85 22.04
C HIS A 624 -5.41 -8.34 21.96
N LEU A 625 -6.09 -8.12 20.82
CA LEU A 625 -7.47 -8.54 20.58
C LEU A 625 -7.58 -9.86 19.79
N GLU A 626 -6.56 -10.22 19.01
CA GLU A 626 -6.51 -11.42 18.15
C GLU A 626 -6.97 -12.68 18.92
N ASP A 627 -6.35 -12.91 20.06
CA ASP A 627 -6.55 -14.12 20.84
C ASP A 627 -7.94 -14.16 21.52
N LEU A 628 -8.64 -13.03 21.65
CA LEU A 628 -10.06 -13.04 22.02
C LEU A 628 -10.96 -13.30 20.81
N ALA A 629 -10.71 -12.66 19.66
CA ALA A 629 -11.44 -12.88 18.41
C ALA A 629 -11.31 -14.32 17.86
N ARG A 630 -10.35 -15.09 18.38
CA ARG A 630 -10.16 -16.53 18.14
C ARG A 630 -11.07 -17.44 18.97
N TYR A 631 -11.51 -17.02 20.15
CA TYR A 631 -12.26 -17.86 21.10
C TYR A 631 -13.66 -17.33 21.48
N SER A 632 -14.15 -16.27 20.83
CA SER A 632 -15.57 -15.84 20.92
C SER A 632 -16.31 -16.07 19.60
N ASP A 633 -17.65 -16.09 19.66
CA ASP A 633 -18.51 -16.01 18.47
C ASP A 633 -18.71 -14.56 18.03
N TYR A 634 -18.72 -13.64 19.00
CA TYR A 634 -18.85 -12.20 18.79
C TYR A 634 -17.83 -11.44 19.63
N LEU A 635 -17.22 -10.42 19.04
CA LEU A 635 -16.35 -9.47 19.75
C LEU A 635 -16.84 -8.05 19.46
N ILE A 636 -17.44 -7.41 20.46
CA ILE A 636 -17.96 -6.05 20.42
C ILE A 636 -16.87 -5.10 20.92
N LEU A 637 -16.52 -4.11 20.11
CA LEU A 637 -15.73 -2.96 20.54
C LEU A 637 -16.69 -1.88 21.03
N GLU A 638 -16.57 -1.52 22.31
CA GLU A 638 -17.53 -0.65 23.02
C GLU A 638 -17.25 0.83 22.73
N THR A 639 -17.53 1.20 21.49
CA THR A 639 -17.43 2.54 20.88
C THR A 639 -18.39 3.59 21.45
N HIS A 640 -19.09 3.28 22.54
CA HIS A 640 -20.16 4.09 23.12
C HIS A 640 -19.82 4.55 24.55
N ARG A 641 -20.47 5.62 25.04
CA ARG A 641 -20.29 6.11 26.42
C ARG A 641 -20.94 5.14 27.40
N ILE A 642 -20.12 4.37 28.10
CA ILE A 642 -20.49 3.63 29.32
C ILE A 642 -20.64 4.61 30.49
N LYS A 643 -21.57 4.33 31.41
CA LYS A 643 -21.93 5.20 32.55
C LYS A 643 -20.87 5.18 33.67
N ARG A 644 -19.71 5.82 33.44
CA ARG A 644 -18.60 5.87 34.41
C ARG A 644 -18.97 6.58 35.72
N GLN A 645 -18.53 6.01 36.85
CA GLN A 645 -18.45 6.72 38.12
C GLN A 645 -17.29 7.74 38.05
N GLY A 646 -17.57 9.00 37.74
CA GLY A 646 -16.52 10.01 37.54
C GLY A 646 -17.02 11.44 37.45
N GLN A 647 -16.12 12.37 37.10
CA GLN A 647 -16.49 13.77 36.88
C GLN A 647 -17.39 13.91 35.65
N CYS A 648 -18.55 14.54 35.83
CA CYS A 648 -19.48 14.85 34.75
C CYS A 648 -18.80 15.74 33.67
N LYS A 649 -18.54 15.16 32.51
CA LYS A 649 -18.11 15.83 31.28
C LYS A 649 -19.12 15.59 30.16
N LEU A 650 -19.37 16.63 29.37
CA LEU A 650 -20.14 16.57 28.14
C LEU A 650 -19.47 15.61 27.15
N SER A 651 -20.22 14.66 26.57
CA SER A 651 -19.76 13.84 25.44
C SER A 651 -20.92 13.46 24.53
N LEU A 652 -20.60 12.95 23.35
CA LEU A 652 -21.54 12.20 22.52
C LEU A 652 -21.83 10.80 23.13
N PRO A 653 -22.98 10.17 22.87
CA PRO A 653 -23.26 8.80 23.36
C PRO A 653 -22.46 7.74 22.62
N SER A 654 -22.02 8.03 21.40
CA SER A 654 -21.09 7.25 20.57
C SER A 654 -20.57 8.23 19.51
N SER A 655 -19.32 8.15 19.06
CA SER A 655 -18.79 9.04 18.02
C SER A 655 -18.21 8.28 16.84
N PHE A 656 -18.32 8.81 15.62
CA PHE A 656 -17.67 8.22 14.45
C PHE A 656 -16.19 8.60 14.35
N LEU A 657 -15.87 9.86 14.66
CA LEU A 657 -14.52 10.44 14.64
C LEU A 657 -14.10 10.87 16.05
N GLU A 658 -12.81 11.16 16.23
CA GLU A 658 -12.33 11.89 17.40
C GLU A 658 -12.85 13.33 17.35
N ASP A 659 -13.66 13.71 18.33
CA ASP A 659 -14.23 15.06 18.47
C ASP A 659 -13.63 15.76 19.70
N GLY A 660 -12.31 15.64 19.81
CA GLY A 660 -11.48 16.20 20.88
C GLY A 660 -12.02 15.95 22.29
N ALA A 661 -12.52 17.00 22.93
CA ALA A 661 -13.03 16.96 24.29
C ALA A 661 -14.36 16.20 24.47
N LEU A 662 -15.08 15.90 23.37
CA LEU A 662 -16.42 15.29 23.38
C LEU A 662 -16.41 13.77 23.19
N THR A 663 -15.24 13.14 23.05
CA THR A 663 -15.07 11.68 22.96
C THR A 663 -14.51 11.10 24.26
N THR A 664 -15.31 10.25 24.93
CA THR A 664 -14.98 9.55 26.19
C THR A 664 -14.83 8.03 26.02
N SER A 665 -15.22 7.51 24.86
CA SER A 665 -15.13 6.13 24.40
C SER A 665 -14.34 6.08 23.08
N VAL A 666 -13.93 4.88 22.66
CA VAL A 666 -13.28 4.66 21.37
C VAL A 666 -14.19 5.14 20.22
N PRO A 667 -13.71 5.96 19.27
CA PRO A 667 -14.49 6.29 18.08
C PRO A 667 -14.76 5.05 17.21
N ILE A 668 -15.93 4.98 16.57
CA ILE A 668 -16.32 3.88 15.67
C ILE A 668 -15.25 3.64 14.59
N ARG A 669 -14.68 4.70 14.02
CA ARG A 669 -13.57 4.59 13.06
C ARG A 669 -12.32 3.92 13.63
N THR A 670 -11.93 4.25 14.86
CA THR A 670 -10.72 3.71 15.49
C THR A 670 -10.91 2.22 15.77
N ALA A 671 -12.09 1.82 16.23
CA ALA A 671 -12.48 0.40 16.33
C ALA A 671 -12.45 -0.31 14.96
N LEU A 672 -13.01 0.29 13.90
CA LEU A 672 -12.98 -0.26 12.55
C LEU A 672 -11.56 -0.45 11.98
N ALA A 673 -10.58 0.36 12.41
CA ALA A 673 -9.18 0.14 12.06
C ALA A 673 -8.64 -1.14 12.70
N TRP A 674 -8.89 -1.37 14.00
CA TRP A 674 -8.52 -2.61 14.69
C TRP A 674 -9.19 -3.83 14.05
N MET A 675 -10.50 -3.72 13.74
CA MET A 675 -11.29 -4.79 13.10
C MET A 675 -10.76 -5.20 11.72
N ARG A 676 -10.21 -4.25 10.96
CA ARG A 676 -9.58 -4.54 9.66
C ARG A 676 -8.30 -5.37 9.81
N ILE A 677 -7.42 -5.00 10.74
CA ILE A 677 -6.16 -5.72 11.00
C ILE A 677 -6.47 -7.14 11.48
N LEU A 678 -7.33 -7.27 12.50
CA LEU A 678 -7.84 -8.55 13.02
C LEU A 678 -8.39 -9.47 11.93
N HIS A 679 -9.08 -8.91 10.93
CA HIS A 679 -9.68 -9.72 9.86
C HIS A 679 -8.68 -10.10 8.75
N VAL A 680 -7.77 -9.20 8.37
CA VAL A 680 -6.82 -9.41 7.27
C VAL A 680 -5.72 -10.40 7.64
N GLU A 681 -5.25 -10.40 8.88
CA GLU A 681 -4.06 -11.17 9.27
C GLU A 681 -4.38 -12.58 9.77
N ASN A 682 -5.59 -12.80 10.32
CA ASN A 682 -5.84 -13.92 11.24
C ASN A 682 -7.10 -14.75 10.99
N GLU A 683 -7.87 -14.48 9.92
CA GLU A 683 -9.12 -15.22 9.59
C GLU A 683 -10.06 -15.42 10.80
N THR A 684 -10.20 -14.38 11.64
CA THR A 684 -10.83 -14.49 12.97
C THR A 684 -12.22 -15.13 12.95
N ALA A 685 -12.44 -16.06 13.89
CA ALA A 685 -13.65 -16.86 13.96
C ALA A 685 -14.88 -16.07 14.44
N ALA A 686 -14.66 -15.04 15.26
CA ALA A 686 -15.69 -14.13 15.77
C ALA A 686 -16.20 -13.16 14.70
N GLN A 687 -17.50 -12.83 14.75
CA GLN A 687 -18.04 -11.67 14.05
C GLN A 687 -17.73 -10.42 14.87
N LEU A 688 -17.06 -9.44 14.25
CA LEU A 688 -16.60 -8.24 14.93
C LEU A 688 -17.67 -7.14 14.87
N CYS A 689 -18.05 -6.59 16.03
CA CYS A 689 -19.09 -5.57 16.15
C CYS A 689 -18.57 -4.22 16.65
N ILE A 690 -19.23 -3.15 16.23
CA ILE A 690 -19.21 -1.84 16.92
C ILE A 690 -20.44 -1.71 17.82
N SER A 691 -20.52 -0.65 18.62
CA SER A 691 -21.68 -0.40 19.51
C SER A 691 -22.24 1.03 19.46
N PHE A 692 -23.53 1.14 19.74
CA PHE A 692 -24.25 2.40 19.91
C PHE A 692 -24.96 2.42 21.28
N ASN A 693 -24.89 3.56 21.97
CA ASN A 693 -25.71 3.83 23.16
C ASN A 693 -27.07 4.38 22.70
N MET A 694 -28.15 3.70 23.07
CA MET A 694 -29.53 4.05 22.69
C MET A 694 -30.23 4.96 23.73
N ALA A 695 -29.55 5.43 24.78
CA ALA A 695 -30.05 6.49 25.64
C ALA A 695 -29.86 7.89 25.03
N ALA A 696 -30.63 8.87 25.52
CA ALA A 696 -30.32 10.29 25.40
C ALA A 696 -29.58 10.74 26.68
N LEU A 697 -28.52 11.54 26.52
CA LEU A 697 -27.61 11.96 27.60
C LEU A 697 -27.83 13.43 27.93
N ASN A 698 -28.47 13.69 29.08
CA ASN A 698 -28.90 15.03 29.48
C ASN A 698 -27.95 15.59 30.56
N TYR A 699 -27.21 16.63 30.20
CA TYR A 699 -26.18 17.25 31.01
C TYR A 699 -26.65 18.58 31.61
N LYS A 700 -26.65 18.67 32.94
CA LYS A 700 -26.90 19.94 33.64
C LYS A 700 -25.58 20.69 33.80
N MET A 701 -25.26 21.56 32.83
CA MET A 701 -23.97 22.28 32.75
C MET A 701 -23.67 23.14 33.98
N ARG A 702 -22.38 23.41 34.24
CA ARG A 702 -21.98 24.39 35.27
C ARG A 702 -22.12 25.81 34.71
N LYS A 703 -22.46 26.80 35.56
CA LYS A 703 -22.52 28.20 35.12
C LYS A 703 -21.11 28.67 34.74
N GLY A 704 -20.93 29.08 33.48
CA GLY A 704 -19.67 29.61 32.96
C GLY A 704 -18.69 28.57 32.39
N ASP A 705 -19.07 27.29 32.31
CA ASP A 705 -18.24 26.23 31.72
C ASP A 705 -19.09 25.36 30.78
N ASN A 706 -18.71 25.34 29.50
CA ASN A 706 -19.40 24.61 28.44
C ASN A 706 -18.91 23.16 28.28
N THR A 707 -17.94 22.71 29.11
CA THR A 707 -17.31 21.39 29.02
C THR A 707 -17.62 20.50 30.22
N THR A 708 -17.65 21.05 31.45
CA THR A 708 -18.01 20.29 32.66
C THR A 708 -19.45 20.53 33.09
N CYS A 709 -20.08 19.46 33.60
CA CYS A 709 -21.43 19.49 34.09
C CYS A 709 -21.50 19.27 35.62
N LYS A 710 -22.66 19.58 36.18
CA LYS A 710 -23.01 19.28 37.58
C LYS A 710 -23.59 17.88 37.72
N ASN A 711 -24.38 17.43 36.75
CA ASN A 711 -24.96 16.09 36.71
C ASN A 711 -25.24 15.64 35.27
N GLU A 712 -25.24 14.33 35.08
CA GLU A 712 -25.63 13.62 33.86
C GLU A 712 -26.83 12.74 34.19
N ARG A 713 -27.88 12.78 33.37
CA ARG A 713 -29.05 11.90 33.47
C ARG A 713 -29.32 11.28 32.12
N TRP A 714 -29.56 9.97 32.11
CA TRP A 714 -29.97 9.26 30.91
C TRP A 714 -31.50 9.30 30.81
N SER A 715 -32.05 9.51 29.62
CA SER A 715 -33.49 9.53 29.34
C SER A 715 -33.85 8.81 28.05
N ASN A 716 -35.14 8.64 27.80
CA ASN A 716 -35.64 7.94 26.63
C ASN A 716 -35.46 8.82 25.38
N PHE A 717 -35.28 8.20 24.21
CA PHE A 717 -35.19 8.91 22.94
C PHE A 717 -36.51 9.64 22.58
N ARG A 718 -37.66 9.08 22.95
CA ARG A 718 -38.98 9.74 22.80
C ARG A 718 -39.07 11.10 23.51
N ASP A 719 -38.33 11.27 24.60
CA ASP A 719 -38.33 12.48 25.41
C ASP A 719 -37.59 13.64 24.71
N VAL A 720 -36.69 13.33 23.75
CA VAL A 720 -35.90 14.33 23.00
C VAL A 720 -36.30 14.46 21.53
N CYS A 721 -36.72 13.37 20.87
CA CYS A 721 -37.12 13.37 19.45
C CYS A 721 -38.36 14.25 19.17
N SER A 722 -39.21 14.41 20.19
CA SER A 722 -40.46 15.18 20.13
C SER A 722 -40.26 16.72 20.16
N SER A 723 -39.02 17.18 20.35
CA SER A 723 -38.69 18.62 20.38
C SER A 723 -38.75 19.24 18.98
N LYS A 724 -39.09 20.54 18.89
CA LYS A 724 -39.13 21.27 17.60
C LYS A 724 -37.74 21.43 16.95
N GLU A 725 -36.67 21.18 17.71
CA GLU A 725 -35.27 21.19 17.29
C GLU A 725 -34.75 19.78 16.97
N GLY A 726 -35.60 18.74 17.09
CA GLY A 726 -35.26 17.34 17.36
C GLY A 726 -34.39 16.56 16.38
N TYR A 727 -33.87 17.19 15.33
CA TYR A 727 -32.92 16.61 14.37
C TYR A 727 -31.48 17.18 14.51
N GLN A 728 -31.26 18.23 15.30
CA GLN A 728 -29.94 18.85 15.50
C GLN A 728 -29.41 18.60 16.91
N ALA A 729 -28.74 17.47 17.14
CA ALA A 729 -28.01 17.25 18.37
C ALA A 729 -26.75 18.15 18.43
N PRO A 730 -26.46 18.82 19.57
CA PRO A 730 -27.16 18.74 20.85
C PRO A 730 -28.36 19.70 20.98
N VAL A 731 -29.41 19.25 21.68
CA VAL A 731 -30.67 20.01 21.89
C VAL A 731 -30.82 20.41 23.36
N HIS A 732 -31.40 21.59 23.64
CA HIS A 732 -31.77 21.96 25.00
C HIS A 732 -33.16 21.44 25.39
N VAL A 733 -33.22 20.61 26.44
CA VAL A 733 -34.47 20.04 26.98
C VAL A 733 -34.51 20.27 28.49
N ASP A 734 -35.59 20.87 28.99
CA ASP A 734 -35.80 21.23 30.41
C ASP A 734 -34.63 21.95 31.10
N GLY A 735 -33.88 22.75 30.35
CA GLY A 735 -32.69 23.47 30.83
C GLY A 735 -31.45 22.58 31.06
N ALA A 736 -31.45 21.34 30.58
CA ALA A 736 -30.26 20.53 30.34
C ALA A 736 -29.80 20.66 28.89
N LEU A 737 -28.54 20.31 28.61
CA LEU A 737 -28.00 20.11 27.26
C LEU A 737 -28.04 18.61 26.94
N SER A 738 -28.68 18.22 25.85
CA SER A 738 -29.01 16.81 25.56
C SER A 738 -28.22 16.33 24.35
N THR A 739 -27.35 15.33 24.51
CA THR A 739 -26.67 14.67 23.38
C THR A 739 -27.31 13.31 23.12
N TYR A 740 -27.60 13.02 21.87
CA TYR A 740 -28.18 11.76 21.41
C TYR A 740 -27.77 11.52 19.97
N ARG A 741 -27.92 10.29 19.47
CA ARG A 741 -27.88 10.03 18.03
C ARG A 741 -29.29 10.03 17.47
N THR A 742 -29.49 10.76 16.36
CA THR A 742 -30.71 10.64 15.53
C THR A 742 -30.68 9.35 14.72
N ASN A 743 -31.81 8.96 14.13
CA ASN A 743 -31.89 7.86 13.18
C ASN A 743 -30.98 8.11 11.96
N GLN A 744 -30.95 9.35 11.44
CA GLN A 744 -30.06 9.77 10.34
C GLN A 744 -28.58 9.66 10.71
N ASN A 745 -28.20 9.93 11.95
CA ASN A 745 -26.81 9.76 12.40
C ASN A 745 -26.44 8.27 12.51
N CYS A 746 -27.31 7.43 13.08
CA CYS A 746 -27.06 5.98 13.14
C CYS A 746 -26.95 5.38 11.73
N LEU A 747 -27.85 5.77 10.82
CA LEU A 747 -27.82 5.44 9.40
C LEU A 747 -26.46 5.80 8.76
N ALA A 748 -26.06 7.07 8.81
CA ALA A 748 -24.82 7.56 8.19
C ALA A 748 -23.55 6.98 8.83
N ASP A 749 -23.59 6.59 10.11
CA ASP A 749 -22.47 5.93 10.77
C ASP A 749 -22.37 4.46 10.41
N VAL A 750 -23.50 3.74 10.31
CA VAL A 750 -23.51 2.33 9.89
C VAL A 750 -23.23 2.18 8.40
N GLU A 751 -23.75 3.05 7.51
CA GLU A 751 -23.40 3.03 6.08
C GLU A 751 -21.89 3.22 5.86
N ARG A 752 -21.27 4.19 6.56
CA ARG A 752 -19.82 4.37 6.54
C ARG A 752 -19.08 3.19 7.16
N ALA A 753 -19.57 2.65 8.29
CA ALA A 753 -18.93 1.52 8.96
C ALA A 753 -18.95 0.23 8.13
N VAL A 754 -20.07 -0.08 7.46
CA VAL A 754 -20.19 -1.24 6.54
C VAL A 754 -19.34 -1.04 5.29
N THR A 755 -19.31 0.18 4.73
CA THR A 755 -18.42 0.51 3.60
C THR A 755 -16.95 0.32 3.96
N LEU A 756 -16.57 0.60 5.22
CA LEU A 756 -15.22 0.37 5.72
C LEU A 756 -14.95 -1.09 6.11
N TYR A 757 -15.96 -1.82 6.61
CA TYR A 757 -15.85 -3.21 7.06
C TYR A 757 -17.11 -4.02 6.67
N PRO A 758 -17.10 -4.70 5.51
CA PRO A 758 -18.27 -5.39 4.94
C PRO A 758 -18.98 -6.42 5.83
N ARG A 759 -18.28 -7.03 6.82
CA ARG A 759 -18.82 -8.10 7.68
C ARG A 759 -19.29 -7.63 9.07
N LEU A 760 -19.54 -6.33 9.19
CA LEU A 760 -19.90 -5.66 10.45
C LEU A 760 -21.12 -6.29 11.14
N CYS A 761 -21.05 -6.38 12.47
CA CYS A 761 -22.23 -6.44 13.33
C CYS A 761 -22.34 -5.18 14.19
N VAL A 762 -23.53 -4.93 14.74
CA VAL A 762 -23.80 -3.77 15.60
C VAL A 762 -24.45 -4.22 16.90
N ALA A 763 -23.89 -3.76 18.02
CA ALA A 763 -24.46 -3.93 19.35
C ALA A 763 -25.21 -2.66 19.78
N ALA A 764 -26.52 -2.77 19.98
CA ALA A 764 -27.36 -1.69 20.50
C ALA A 764 -27.48 -1.86 22.02
N PHE A 765 -26.82 -0.97 22.79
CA PHE A 765 -26.83 -0.95 24.25
C PHE A 765 -27.92 -0.02 24.78
N TYR A 766 -28.47 -0.36 25.95
CA TYR A 766 -29.44 0.46 26.69
C TYR A 766 -30.75 0.68 25.91
N LEU A 767 -31.22 -0.38 25.25
CA LEU A 767 -32.44 -0.37 24.43
C LEU A 767 -33.73 -0.05 25.22
N GLU A 768 -33.70 -0.19 26.54
CA GLU A 768 -34.75 0.29 27.43
C GLU A 768 -35.04 1.80 27.35
N TYR A 769 -34.11 2.59 26.79
CA TYR A 769 -34.30 4.02 26.52
C TYR A 769 -34.67 4.34 25.06
N GLU A 770 -34.83 3.33 24.19
CA GLU A 770 -35.32 3.54 22.82
C GLU A 770 -36.83 3.82 22.79
N ASP A 771 -37.34 4.44 21.72
CA ASP A 771 -38.79 4.66 21.55
C ASP A 771 -39.54 3.37 21.20
N SER A 772 -39.79 2.55 22.22
CA SER A 772 -40.61 1.34 22.16
C SER A 772 -42.09 1.59 21.87
N MET A 773 -42.55 2.85 21.96
CA MET A 773 -43.95 3.24 21.75
C MET A 773 -44.23 3.81 20.34
N GLY A 774 -43.18 4.11 19.56
CA GLY A 774 -43.32 4.66 18.21
C GLY A 774 -43.81 6.12 18.16
N LEU A 775 -43.57 6.91 19.21
CA LEU A 775 -43.83 8.36 19.22
C LEU A 775 -42.92 9.11 18.23
N CYS A 776 -41.67 8.67 18.06
CA CYS A 776 -40.70 9.19 17.09
C CYS A 776 -40.93 8.68 15.66
N ARG A 777 -41.80 7.68 15.48
CA ARG A 777 -42.23 7.02 14.23
C ARG A 777 -41.12 6.65 13.21
N PRO A 778 -40.84 5.36 12.97
CA PRO A 778 -41.52 4.16 13.48
C PRO A 778 -41.13 3.82 14.92
N LYS A 779 -41.76 2.76 15.47
CA LYS A 779 -41.31 2.07 16.69
C LYS A 779 -39.83 1.71 16.54
N PHE A 780 -39.04 1.92 17.59
CA PHE A 780 -37.59 1.70 17.61
C PHE A 780 -36.80 2.33 16.43
N ALA A 781 -37.22 3.52 15.95
CA ALA A 781 -36.76 4.12 14.69
C ALA A 781 -35.25 3.96 14.40
N ARG A 782 -34.37 4.23 15.37
CA ARG A 782 -32.92 4.18 15.16
C ARG A 782 -32.39 2.76 15.03
N LEU A 783 -32.95 1.80 15.77
CA LEU A 783 -32.60 0.38 15.66
C LEU A 783 -33.11 -0.21 14.33
N SER A 784 -34.29 0.22 13.88
CA SER A 784 -34.83 -0.12 12.56
C SER A 784 -33.89 0.33 11.44
N GLU A 785 -33.41 1.59 11.47
CA GLU A 785 -32.41 2.07 10.49
C GLU A 785 -31.11 1.26 10.54
N ILE A 786 -30.58 0.96 11.73
CA ILE A 786 -29.36 0.14 11.89
C ILE A 786 -29.56 -1.24 11.23
N ALA A 787 -30.65 -1.94 11.54
CA ALA A 787 -30.95 -3.27 11.03
C ALA A 787 -31.21 -3.28 9.51
N GLN A 788 -31.95 -2.30 8.98
CA GLN A 788 -32.18 -2.16 7.53
C GLN A 788 -30.89 -1.82 6.79
N THR A 789 -30.03 -0.97 7.36
CA THR A 789 -28.77 -0.57 6.74
C THR A 789 -27.78 -1.72 6.63
N LEU A 790 -27.65 -2.53 7.69
CA LEU A 790 -26.85 -3.75 7.66
C LEU A 790 -27.33 -4.73 6.58
N LYS A 791 -28.66 -4.95 6.47
CA LYS A 791 -29.26 -5.80 5.42
C LYS A 791 -29.03 -5.25 4.01
N ARG A 792 -29.14 -3.93 3.80
CA ARG A 792 -28.81 -3.29 2.51
C ARG A 792 -27.33 -3.47 2.15
N GLY A 793 -26.44 -3.34 3.12
CA GLY A 793 -25.00 -3.57 2.94
C GLY A 793 -24.67 -4.98 2.47
N ASP A 794 -25.14 -6.00 3.19
CA ASP A 794 -24.96 -7.42 2.82
C ASP A 794 -25.55 -7.74 1.44
N ALA A 795 -26.73 -7.20 1.10
CA ALA A 795 -27.31 -7.35 -0.24
C ALA A 795 -26.42 -6.76 -1.35
N ILE A 796 -25.80 -5.59 -1.13
CA ILE A 796 -24.84 -4.98 -2.08
C ILE A 796 -23.59 -5.87 -2.21
N ILE A 797 -23.03 -6.36 -1.10
CA ILE A 797 -21.84 -7.22 -1.08
C ILE A 797 -22.12 -8.52 -1.85
N ARG A 798 -23.23 -9.21 -1.56
CA ARG A 798 -23.65 -10.42 -2.28
C ARG A 798 -23.82 -10.17 -3.78
N THR A 799 -24.41 -9.03 -4.16
CA THR A 799 -24.59 -8.65 -5.57
C THR A 799 -23.26 -8.42 -6.28
N LEU A 800 -22.29 -7.77 -5.63
CA LEU A 800 -20.94 -7.54 -6.16
C LEU A 800 -20.11 -8.83 -6.26
N CYS A 801 -20.36 -9.81 -5.39
CA CYS A 801 -19.64 -11.09 -5.38
C CYS A 801 -20.28 -12.19 -6.25
N ALA A 802 -21.56 -12.09 -6.63
CA ALA A 802 -22.27 -13.15 -7.36
C ALA A 802 -21.82 -13.33 -8.82
N GLY A 803 -21.28 -12.28 -9.45
CA GLY A 803 -20.89 -12.29 -10.86
C GLY A 803 -22.08 -12.27 -11.85
N PRO A 804 -21.81 -12.10 -13.16
CA PRO A 804 -22.85 -12.18 -14.19
C PRO A 804 -23.23 -13.64 -14.44
N VAL A 805 -24.46 -14.02 -14.10
CA VAL A 805 -25.00 -15.36 -14.41
C VAL A 805 -25.56 -15.36 -15.82
N GLU A 806 -24.96 -16.13 -16.72
CA GLU A 806 -25.47 -16.34 -18.08
C GLU A 806 -26.75 -17.19 -18.05
N ASN A 807 -27.77 -16.74 -18.78
CA ASN A 807 -29.00 -17.50 -19.01
C ASN A 807 -29.63 -17.05 -20.35
N LEU A 808 -29.15 -17.61 -21.46
CA LEU A 808 -29.68 -17.36 -22.80
C LEU A 808 -29.60 -18.61 -23.70
N VAL A 809 -30.60 -19.47 -23.53
CA VAL A 809 -31.27 -20.35 -24.52
C VAL A 809 -30.40 -20.99 -25.63
N GLU A 810 -30.34 -22.33 -25.62
CA GLU A 810 -29.79 -23.14 -26.70
C GLU A 810 -30.54 -22.96 -28.05
N LEU A 811 -29.79 -22.98 -29.16
CA LEU A 811 -30.27 -23.52 -30.44
C LEU A 811 -29.07 -24.04 -31.26
N LYS A 812 -29.11 -25.31 -31.68
CA LYS A 812 -28.07 -25.98 -32.49
C LYS A 812 -28.51 -26.20 -33.95
N PRO A 813 -27.56 -26.44 -34.90
CA PRO A 813 -27.75 -26.22 -36.33
C PRO A 813 -28.05 -27.50 -37.14
N PRO A 814 -28.04 -27.41 -38.48
CA PRO A 814 -27.45 -28.49 -39.28
C PRO A 814 -26.44 -28.01 -40.35
N ILE A 815 -25.18 -28.42 -40.15
CA ILE A 815 -24.27 -29.14 -41.08
C ILE A 815 -24.58 -29.08 -42.60
N ARG A 816 -23.52 -28.86 -43.41
CA ARG A 816 -23.37 -29.51 -44.73
C ARG A 816 -21.89 -29.76 -45.09
N ASP A 817 -21.60 -30.97 -45.57
CA ASP A 817 -20.27 -31.42 -46.00
C ASP A 817 -20.02 -31.27 -47.52
N ALA A 818 -18.74 -31.09 -47.88
CA ALA A 818 -18.10 -31.41 -49.17
C ALA A 818 -16.56 -31.34 -48.93
N ASP A 819 -15.67 -32.29 -49.26
CA ASP A 819 -15.54 -33.22 -50.40
C ASP A 819 -15.18 -32.49 -51.73
N SER A 820 -14.11 -32.80 -52.48
CA SER A 820 -12.90 -33.65 -52.25
C SER A 820 -11.81 -33.44 -53.35
N ARG A 821 -10.61 -34.06 -53.17
CA ARG A 821 -9.53 -34.32 -54.19
C ARG A 821 -8.76 -33.04 -54.63
N ALA A 822 -7.51 -33.04 -55.17
CA ALA A 822 -6.50 -34.01 -55.64
C ALA A 822 -5.06 -33.37 -55.51
N ARG A 823 -3.89 -33.82 -56.03
CA ARG A 823 -3.43 -34.97 -56.85
C ARG A 823 -1.87 -35.16 -56.77
N HIS A 824 -1.40 -36.41 -56.88
CA HIS A 824 -0.12 -37.00 -57.36
C HIS A 824 1.24 -36.26 -57.55
N GLY A 825 2.32 -37.06 -57.44
CA GLY A 825 3.77 -36.76 -57.60
C GLY A 825 4.50 -37.24 -56.32
N GLY A 826 5.58 -38.04 -56.30
CA GLY A 826 6.69 -38.25 -57.27
C GLY A 826 7.87 -37.38 -56.84
N GLU A 827 9.11 -37.85 -56.59
CA GLU A 827 9.77 -39.15 -56.83
C GLU A 827 10.96 -39.34 -55.83
N ASP A 828 11.66 -40.47 -55.83
CA ASP A 828 12.77 -40.78 -54.89
C ASP A 828 14.06 -39.97 -55.14
N THR A 829 14.78 -39.60 -54.05
CA THR A 829 16.27 -39.61 -54.00
C THR A 829 16.83 -39.30 -52.61
N THR A 830 17.76 -40.14 -52.12
CA THR A 830 18.66 -39.82 -50.99
C THR A 830 20.02 -39.39 -51.48
N PRO A 831 20.65 -38.40 -50.83
CA PRO A 831 22.05 -38.60 -50.42
C PRO A 831 22.33 -38.17 -48.97
N ASN A 832 23.26 -38.85 -48.31
CA ASN A 832 23.76 -38.45 -46.99
C ASN A 832 24.71 -37.26 -47.10
N HIS A 833 24.39 -36.16 -46.42
CA HIS A 833 25.35 -35.17 -45.94
C HIS A 833 24.93 -34.70 -44.55
N GLU A 834 25.88 -34.67 -43.60
CA GLU A 834 25.70 -33.95 -42.34
C GLU A 834 25.84 -32.44 -42.59
N GLU A 835 24.77 -31.82 -43.11
CA GLU A 835 24.64 -30.36 -43.08
C GLU A 835 24.52 -29.89 -41.62
N GLU A 836 25.28 -28.85 -41.26
CA GLU A 836 24.98 -28.07 -40.05
C GLU A 836 23.57 -27.47 -40.21
N ARG A 837 22.58 -28.05 -39.51
CA ARG A 837 21.22 -27.52 -39.45
C ARG A 837 21.26 -26.08 -38.92
N LYS A 838 21.25 -25.11 -39.85
CA LYS A 838 20.85 -23.74 -39.57
C LYS A 838 19.40 -23.78 -39.10
N VAL A 839 19.22 -23.77 -37.78
CA VAL A 839 17.90 -23.63 -37.15
C VAL A 839 17.21 -22.43 -37.81
N PRO A 840 16.02 -22.59 -38.42
CA PRO A 840 15.35 -21.48 -39.06
C PRO A 840 15.07 -20.42 -37.99
N SER A 841 15.52 -19.20 -38.24
CA SER A 841 15.18 -18.06 -37.39
C SER A 841 13.75 -17.59 -37.66
N HIS A 842 13.21 -16.78 -36.75
CA HIS A 842 11.86 -16.19 -36.83
C HIS A 842 10.69 -17.17 -36.61
N ASN A 843 10.88 -18.24 -35.85
CA ASN A 843 9.79 -19.16 -35.51
C ASN A 843 8.78 -18.54 -34.54
N LEU A 844 7.49 -18.84 -34.75
CA LEU A 844 6.38 -18.58 -33.85
C LEU A 844 6.02 -19.85 -33.08
N ILE A 845 6.12 -19.75 -31.75
CA ILE A 845 5.77 -20.79 -30.78
C ILE A 845 4.41 -20.42 -30.18
N CYS A 846 3.43 -21.32 -30.25
CA CYS A 846 2.07 -21.09 -29.77
C CYS A 846 1.77 -22.02 -28.58
N VAL A 847 1.46 -21.45 -27.42
CA VAL A 847 1.15 -22.22 -26.20
C VAL A 847 -0.36 -22.35 -26.02
N MET A 848 -0.81 -23.60 -25.86
CA MET A 848 -2.18 -24.09 -25.79
C MET A 848 -2.53 -24.53 -24.36
N THR A 849 -3.76 -24.27 -23.91
CA THR A 849 -4.29 -24.80 -22.64
C THR A 849 -5.38 -25.86 -22.84
N GLU A 850 -5.67 -26.58 -21.76
CA GLU A 850 -6.70 -27.62 -21.67
C GLU A 850 -8.13 -27.11 -22.00
N LYS A 851 -8.36 -25.79 -22.04
CA LYS A 851 -9.66 -25.22 -22.44
C LYS A 851 -9.98 -25.34 -23.92
N THR A 852 -9.00 -25.67 -24.77
CA THR A 852 -9.24 -25.90 -26.19
C THR A 852 -10.09 -27.16 -26.37
N SER A 853 -11.26 -27.03 -27.00
CA SER A 853 -12.26 -28.10 -27.14
C SER A 853 -12.55 -28.49 -28.59
N THR A 854 -12.26 -27.61 -29.56
CA THR A 854 -12.42 -27.90 -31.00
C THR A 854 -11.22 -27.35 -31.79
N LYS A 855 -11.00 -27.86 -33.01
CA LYS A 855 -9.83 -27.48 -33.82
C LYS A 855 -9.85 -26.00 -34.21
N GLU A 856 -11.04 -25.44 -34.42
CA GLU A 856 -11.25 -24.04 -34.83
C GLU A 856 -10.78 -23.03 -33.77
N GLN A 857 -10.59 -23.48 -32.52
CA GLN A 857 -10.09 -22.67 -31.41
C GLN A 857 -8.56 -22.51 -31.41
N PHE A 858 -7.82 -23.19 -32.30
CA PHE A 858 -6.36 -23.11 -32.34
C PHE A 858 -5.78 -23.12 -33.78
N PRO A 859 -5.03 -22.08 -34.20
CA PRO A 859 -4.62 -21.90 -35.60
C PRO A 859 -3.30 -22.60 -35.89
N THR A 860 -3.34 -23.93 -36.04
CA THR A 860 -2.17 -24.78 -36.26
C THR A 860 -1.21 -24.25 -37.33
N GLU A 861 -1.77 -23.78 -38.43
CA GLU A 861 -1.11 -23.26 -39.64
C GLU A 861 -0.42 -21.90 -39.46
N ALA A 862 -0.68 -21.17 -38.37
CA ALA A 862 0.06 -19.95 -38.02
C ALA A 862 1.37 -20.24 -37.25
N CYS A 863 1.50 -21.43 -36.67
CA CYS A 863 2.49 -21.77 -35.65
C CYS A 863 3.56 -22.73 -36.19
N ASP A 864 4.85 -22.42 -36.01
CA ASP A 864 5.92 -23.36 -36.35
C ASP A 864 6.11 -24.42 -35.23
N PHE A 865 5.70 -24.08 -34.00
CA PHE A 865 5.65 -24.96 -32.83
C PHE A 865 4.33 -24.81 -32.07
N VAL A 866 3.74 -25.92 -31.66
CA VAL A 866 2.58 -25.97 -30.76
C VAL A 866 3.00 -26.59 -29.43
N VAL A 867 2.69 -25.94 -28.31
CA VAL A 867 3.13 -26.38 -26.97
C VAL A 867 1.93 -26.51 -26.04
N PHE A 868 1.66 -27.71 -25.52
CA PHE A 868 0.54 -27.96 -24.60
C PHE A 868 0.98 -27.87 -23.13
N MET A 869 0.39 -26.97 -22.33
CA MET A 869 0.97 -26.55 -21.04
C MET A 869 0.43 -27.23 -19.76
N ASP A 870 -0.74 -27.89 -19.83
CA ASP A 870 -1.48 -28.34 -18.65
C ASP A 870 -1.22 -29.80 -18.24
N LEU A 871 0.04 -30.26 -18.32
CA LEU A 871 0.42 -31.60 -17.87
C LEU A 871 1.07 -31.59 -16.49
N THR A 872 0.65 -32.57 -15.67
CA THR A 872 1.29 -32.96 -14.40
C THR A 872 1.96 -34.33 -14.56
N TYR A 873 2.96 -34.64 -13.73
CA TYR A 873 3.65 -35.93 -13.74
C TYR A 873 3.08 -36.85 -12.65
N ASN A 874 2.35 -37.89 -13.05
CA ASN A 874 1.85 -38.88 -12.11
C ASN A 874 2.96 -39.88 -11.76
N GLY A 875 3.66 -39.63 -10.65
CA GLY A 875 4.69 -40.52 -10.10
C GLY A 875 4.21 -41.87 -9.54
N GLN A 876 2.93 -42.23 -9.68
CA GLN A 876 2.44 -43.61 -9.50
C GLN A 876 2.32 -44.38 -10.82
N GLU A 877 2.28 -43.68 -11.95
CA GLU A 877 2.10 -44.26 -13.29
C GLU A 877 3.27 -43.93 -14.24
N ASP A 878 4.29 -43.25 -13.73
CA ASP A 878 5.51 -42.81 -14.42
C ASP A 878 5.28 -42.02 -15.73
N LYS A 879 4.12 -41.37 -15.84
CA LYS A 879 3.63 -40.73 -17.07
C LYS A 879 3.17 -39.29 -16.83
N LEU A 880 3.21 -38.48 -17.89
CA LEU A 880 2.51 -37.19 -17.90
C LEU A 880 1.00 -37.43 -18.11
N VAL A 881 0.16 -36.66 -17.42
CA VAL A 881 -1.30 -36.67 -17.52
C VAL A 881 -1.87 -35.26 -17.56
N PRO A 882 -2.99 -35.02 -18.26
CA PRO A 882 -3.69 -33.73 -18.25
C PRO A 882 -4.18 -33.36 -16.84
N LYS A 883 -4.20 -32.06 -16.53
CA LYS A 883 -4.69 -31.53 -15.24
C LYS A 883 -6.23 -31.49 -15.13
N ALA A 884 -6.98 -31.65 -16.20
CA ALA A 884 -8.45 -31.71 -16.17
C ALA A 884 -8.99 -32.94 -16.93
N ASN A 885 -10.16 -32.80 -17.57
CA ASN A 885 -10.84 -33.88 -18.31
C ASN A 885 -10.07 -34.39 -19.54
N GLY A 886 -9.04 -33.68 -20.01
CA GLY A 886 -8.14 -34.12 -21.07
C GLY A 886 -8.60 -33.85 -22.50
N SER A 887 -9.73 -33.16 -22.73
CA SER A 887 -10.24 -32.91 -24.08
C SER A 887 -9.31 -32.03 -24.93
N GLY A 888 -8.61 -31.07 -24.32
CA GLY A 888 -7.58 -30.27 -25.00
C GLY A 888 -6.32 -31.08 -25.27
N PHE A 889 -5.95 -32.00 -24.36
CA PHE A 889 -4.85 -32.92 -24.58
C PHE A 889 -5.14 -33.98 -25.66
N GLU A 890 -6.37 -34.46 -25.77
CA GLU A 890 -6.82 -35.36 -26.86
C GLU A 890 -6.76 -34.64 -28.21
N LEU A 891 -7.27 -33.40 -28.28
CA LEU A 891 -7.16 -32.56 -29.49
C LEU A 891 -5.69 -32.31 -29.87
N PHE A 892 -4.84 -31.93 -28.91
CA PHE A 892 -3.41 -31.76 -29.13
C PHE A 892 -2.73 -33.05 -29.63
N SER A 893 -3.08 -34.20 -29.06
CA SER A 893 -2.59 -35.50 -29.49
C SER A 893 -3.03 -35.87 -30.90
N ALA A 894 -4.26 -35.51 -31.28
CA ALA A 894 -4.75 -35.67 -32.65
C ALA A 894 -4.04 -34.74 -33.66
N MET A 895 -3.71 -33.50 -33.27
CA MET A 895 -2.91 -32.58 -34.11
C MET A 895 -1.48 -33.12 -34.31
N ALA A 896 -0.85 -33.61 -33.23
CA ALA A 896 0.46 -34.26 -33.30
C ALA A 896 0.47 -35.51 -34.17
N ALA A 897 -0.56 -36.36 -34.06
CA ALA A 897 -0.71 -37.56 -34.89
C ALA A 897 -0.88 -37.25 -36.39
N ASN A 898 -1.45 -36.09 -36.73
CA ASN A 898 -1.60 -35.60 -38.11
C ASN A 898 -0.34 -34.89 -38.66
N GLY A 899 0.67 -34.64 -37.83
CA GLY A 899 1.97 -34.11 -38.27
C GLY A 899 1.99 -32.63 -38.71
N THR A 900 0.99 -31.84 -38.31
CA THR A 900 0.85 -30.42 -38.71
C THR A 900 1.74 -29.49 -37.88
N GLY A 901 3.06 -29.55 -38.10
CA GLY A 901 4.05 -28.77 -37.35
C GLY A 901 4.65 -29.54 -36.17
N ASN A 902 5.52 -28.87 -35.40
CA ASN A 902 6.25 -29.49 -34.28
C ASN A 902 5.42 -29.42 -32.98
N HIS A 903 5.15 -30.57 -32.36
CA HIS A 903 4.27 -30.66 -31.18
C HIS A 903 5.06 -31.00 -29.92
N LEU A 904 5.15 -30.06 -28.98
CA LEU A 904 5.84 -30.23 -27.70
C LEU A 904 4.85 -30.28 -26.53
N VAL A 905 5.16 -31.11 -25.54
CA VAL A 905 4.45 -31.12 -24.25
C VAL A 905 5.19 -30.25 -23.24
N ALA A 906 4.49 -29.52 -22.37
CA ALA A 906 5.10 -28.81 -21.25
C ALA A 906 4.60 -29.32 -19.90
N VAL A 907 5.51 -29.39 -18.93
CA VAL A 907 5.20 -29.75 -17.54
C VAL A 907 4.90 -28.49 -16.75
N SER A 908 3.89 -28.49 -15.89
CA SER A 908 3.48 -27.28 -15.19
C SER A 908 4.49 -26.79 -14.14
N GLN A 909 4.51 -25.47 -13.90
CA GLN A 909 5.37 -24.80 -12.92
C GLN A 909 5.30 -25.45 -11.52
N GLU A 910 4.12 -25.94 -11.13
CA GLU A 910 3.85 -26.45 -9.78
C GLU A 910 4.53 -27.81 -9.58
N ASP A 911 4.37 -28.70 -10.56
CA ASP A 911 5.01 -30.02 -10.58
C ASP A 911 6.52 -29.88 -10.63
N ILE A 912 7.05 -28.98 -11.47
CA ILE A 912 8.49 -28.71 -11.54
C ILE A 912 9.00 -28.13 -10.22
N ARG A 913 8.24 -27.28 -9.51
CA ARG A 913 8.65 -26.73 -8.21
C ARG A 913 8.74 -27.80 -7.12
N GLU A 914 7.72 -28.64 -7.00
CA GLU A 914 7.73 -29.75 -6.03
C GLU A 914 8.83 -30.76 -6.37
N CYS A 915 8.97 -31.10 -7.66
CA CYS A 915 9.93 -32.10 -8.09
C CYS A 915 11.38 -31.59 -8.08
N VAL A 916 11.68 -30.30 -8.31
CA VAL A 916 13.05 -29.74 -8.17
C VAL A 916 13.59 -29.88 -6.74
N ASP A 917 12.73 -29.89 -5.72
CA ASP A 917 13.17 -30.18 -4.35
C ASP A 917 13.38 -31.68 -4.09
N LYS A 918 12.65 -32.57 -4.78
CA LYS A 918 12.82 -34.04 -4.76
C LYS A 918 14.04 -34.52 -5.57
N TRP A 919 14.27 -33.94 -6.76
CA TRP A 919 15.37 -34.22 -7.70
C TRP A 919 16.77 -33.78 -7.21
N LYS A 920 16.91 -33.47 -5.91
CA LYS A 920 18.21 -33.47 -5.23
C LYS A 920 18.80 -34.87 -5.16
N ASP A 921 17.95 -35.91 -5.17
CA ASP A 921 18.35 -37.27 -5.48
C ASP A 921 18.64 -37.45 -6.99
N PRO A 922 19.87 -37.84 -7.39
CA PRO A 922 20.20 -38.13 -8.78
C PRO A 922 19.42 -39.29 -9.39
N LEU A 923 18.94 -40.25 -8.59
CA LEU A 923 18.19 -41.43 -9.06
C LEU A 923 16.76 -41.04 -9.44
N ALA A 924 16.00 -40.39 -8.55
CA ALA A 924 14.68 -39.84 -8.85
C ALA A 924 14.70 -38.91 -10.07
N LEU A 925 15.76 -38.10 -10.24
CA LEU A 925 15.95 -37.28 -11.43
C LEU A 925 16.21 -38.11 -12.70
N SER A 926 17.04 -39.18 -12.62
CA SER A 926 17.22 -40.09 -13.76
C SER A 926 15.93 -40.81 -14.13
N HIS A 927 15.15 -41.27 -13.14
CA HIS A 927 13.88 -41.95 -13.36
C HIS A 927 12.91 -41.05 -14.13
N PHE A 928 12.65 -39.85 -13.60
CA PHE A 928 11.79 -38.86 -14.24
C PHE A 928 12.21 -38.55 -15.69
N VAL A 929 13.52 -38.38 -15.94
CA VAL A 929 14.03 -38.14 -17.30
C VAL A 929 13.72 -39.31 -18.22
N ILE A 930 14.07 -40.55 -17.82
CA ILE A 930 13.91 -41.74 -18.65
C ILE A 930 12.42 -42.01 -18.93
N THR A 931 11.56 -41.97 -17.90
CA THR A 931 10.13 -42.27 -18.07
C THR A 931 9.44 -41.19 -18.89
N THR A 932 9.77 -39.91 -18.68
CA THR A 932 9.22 -38.79 -19.47
C THR A 932 9.70 -38.84 -20.92
N SER A 933 10.99 -39.10 -21.18
CA SER A 933 11.49 -39.28 -22.55
C SER A 933 10.78 -40.45 -23.25
N SER A 934 10.66 -41.60 -22.59
CA SER A 934 9.96 -42.78 -23.13
C SER A 934 8.48 -42.49 -23.44
N TRP A 935 7.79 -41.74 -22.57
CA TRP A 935 6.41 -41.34 -22.78
C TRP A 935 6.25 -40.37 -23.97
N ILE A 936 7.14 -39.40 -24.11
CA ILE A 936 7.18 -38.47 -25.27
C ILE A 936 7.35 -39.26 -26.57
N THR A 937 8.36 -40.15 -26.63
CA THR A 937 8.61 -40.99 -27.81
C THR A 937 7.43 -41.91 -28.11
N LYS A 938 6.80 -42.53 -27.10
CA LYS A 938 5.65 -43.43 -27.24
C LYS A 938 4.43 -42.72 -27.85
N ASN A 939 4.16 -41.48 -27.43
CA ASN A 939 3.05 -40.67 -27.95
C ASN A 939 3.40 -39.90 -29.23
N LYS A 940 4.63 -40.07 -29.76
CA LYS A 940 5.14 -39.44 -31.00
C LYS A 940 5.24 -37.91 -30.97
N PHE A 941 5.27 -37.29 -29.79
CA PHE A 941 5.52 -35.86 -29.65
C PHE A 941 6.98 -35.53 -30.04
N ASP A 942 7.20 -34.31 -30.52
CA ASP A 942 8.49 -33.86 -31.06
C ASP A 942 9.42 -33.27 -30.00
N GLY A 943 8.95 -33.07 -28.76
CA GLY A 943 9.81 -32.54 -27.69
C GLY A 943 9.12 -32.22 -26.36
N LEU A 944 9.91 -31.60 -25.48
CA LEU A 944 9.55 -31.21 -24.11
C LEU A 944 9.86 -29.73 -23.88
N ALA A 945 8.92 -29.03 -23.26
CA ALA A 945 9.04 -27.65 -22.85
C ALA A 945 8.96 -27.49 -21.33
N PHE A 946 9.79 -26.61 -20.78
CA PHE A 946 9.79 -26.23 -19.37
C PHE A 946 9.42 -24.74 -19.27
N LEU A 947 8.12 -24.44 -19.22
CA LEU A 947 7.59 -23.07 -19.26
C LEU A 947 7.20 -22.56 -17.86
N GLY A 948 7.06 -21.24 -17.73
CA GLY A 948 6.57 -20.60 -16.52
C GLY A 948 7.60 -20.51 -15.39
N LEU A 949 8.88 -20.81 -15.60
CA LEU A 949 9.80 -21.07 -14.48
C LEU A 949 10.35 -19.79 -13.83
N VAL A 950 9.85 -19.50 -12.62
CA VAL A 950 10.48 -18.56 -11.67
C VAL A 950 11.69 -19.24 -11.02
N VAL A 951 12.88 -18.98 -11.56
CA VAL A 951 14.13 -19.56 -11.08
C VAL A 951 14.81 -18.64 -10.08
N ALA A 952 14.69 -18.98 -8.79
CA ALA A 952 15.56 -18.41 -7.76
C ALA A 952 17.03 -18.83 -8.01
N SER A 953 17.98 -17.93 -7.71
CA SER A 953 19.38 -18.07 -8.15
C SER A 953 20.13 -19.26 -7.53
N ASP A 954 19.63 -19.80 -6.42
CA ASP A 954 20.11 -21.02 -5.75
C ASP A 954 19.71 -22.31 -6.48
N ARG A 955 18.58 -22.33 -7.19
CA ARG A 955 18.04 -23.53 -7.88
C ARG A 955 18.63 -23.78 -9.26
N PHE A 956 19.32 -22.78 -9.85
CA PHE A 956 19.85 -22.87 -11.21
C PHE A 956 20.77 -24.09 -11.47
N PRO A 957 21.67 -24.52 -10.56
CA PRO A 957 22.52 -25.68 -10.80
C PRO A 957 21.77 -27.01 -10.91
N THR A 958 20.66 -27.19 -10.16
CA THR A 958 19.81 -28.38 -10.25
C THR A 958 19.05 -28.40 -11.57
N LEU A 959 18.50 -27.24 -11.95
CA LEU A 959 17.79 -27.04 -13.21
C LEU A 959 18.68 -27.32 -14.43
N LEU A 960 19.92 -26.83 -14.42
CA LEU A 960 20.89 -27.10 -15.50
C LEU A 960 21.20 -28.60 -15.62
N LYS A 961 21.37 -29.32 -14.50
CA LYS A 961 21.57 -30.78 -14.50
C LYS A 961 20.37 -31.56 -15.03
N MET A 962 19.15 -31.10 -14.74
CA MET A 962 17.92 -31.68 -15.29
C MET A 962 17.88 -31.53 -16.81
N LEU A 963 18.12 -30.32 -17.32
CA LEU A 963 18.14 -30.05 -18.77
C LEU A 963 19.26 -30.82 -19.49
N GLN A 964 20.45 -30.95 -18.87
CA GLN A 964 21.53 -31.79 -19.37
C GLN A 964 21.10 -33.25 -19.54
N LYS A 965 20.50 -33.87 -18.52
CA LYS A 965 20.01 -35.25 -18.61
C LYS A 965 18.92 -35.44 -19.66
N PHE A 966 18.00 -34.47 -19.84
CA PHE A 966 17.03 -34.54 -20.93
C PHE A 966 17.69 -34.47 -22.31
N HIS A 967 18.65 -33.57 -22.48
CA HIS A 967 19.42 -33.44 -23.73
C HIS A 967 20.26 -34.69 -24.06
N GLU A 968 20.81 -35.36 -23.04
CA GLU A 968 21.50 -36.65 -23.16
C GLU A 968 20.51 -37.76 -23.57
N SER A 969 19.40 -37.93 -22.84
CA SER A 969 18.33 -38.90 -23.14
C SER A 969 17.72 -38.71 -24.54
N PHE A 970 17.52 -37.47 -24.98
CA PHE A 970 17.00 -37.14 -26.31
C PHE A 970 18.02 -37.43 -27.44
N LYS A 971 19.33 -37.43 -27.15
CA LYS A 971 20.39 -37.79 -28.11
C LYS A 971 20.62 -39.30 -28.23
N GLU A 972 20.26 -40.07 -27.21
CA GLU A 972 20.37 -41.54 -27.21
C GLU A 972 19.18 -42.20 -27.94
N ASN A 973 17.98 -41.61 -27.84
CA ASN A 973 16.77 -42.09 -28.53
C ASN A 973 16.76 -41.71 -30.03
N ARG A 974 17.62 -42.38 -30.83
CA ARG A 974 17.90 -42.05 -32.25
C ARG A 974 16.94 -42.66 -33.31
N PRO A 975 15.66 -42.26 -33.37
CA PRO A 975 15.00 -42.14 -34.67
C PRO A 975 14.37 -40.77 -34.93
N ARG A 976 14.30 -39.87 -33.93
CA ARG A 976 13.83 -38.47 -34.09
C ARG A 976 14.66 -37.53 -33.23
N SER A 977 14.89 -36.31 -33.73
CA SER A 977 15.52 -35.23 -32.94
C SER A 977 14.50 -34.65 -31.96
N LEU A 978 14.38 -35.22 -30.76
CA LEU A 978 13.50 -34.64 -29.73
C LEU A 978 14.03 -33.28 -29.28
N LEU A 979 13.15 -32.28 -29.31
CA LEU A 979 13.47 -30.88 -29.00
C LEU A 979 13.30 -30.58 -27.51
N LEU A 980 14.21 -29.79 -26.95
CA LEU A 980 14.15 -29.30 -25.59
C LEU A 980 14.00 -27.77 -25.57
N MET A 981 12.89 -27.30 -24.99
CA MET A 981 12.53 -25.89 -24.89
C MET A 981 12.47 -25.44 -23.43
N PHE A 982 12.95 -24.23 -23.13
CA PHE A 982 13.03 -23.71 -21.77
C PHE A 982 12.59 -22.25 -21.68
N GLY A 983 11.53 -22.00 -20.92
CA GLY A 983 10.99 -20.68 -20.61
C GLY A 983 11.30 -20.25 -19.18
N ILE A 984 11.84 -19.04 -19.01
CA ILE A 984 12.23 -18.49 -17.71
C ILE A 984 11.62 -17.11 -17.45
N GLN A 985 10.93 -17.02 -16.32
CA GLN A 985 10.32 -15.80 -15.80
C GLN A 985 11.27 -15.16 -14.78
N VAL A 986 11.95 -14.09 -15.18
CA VAL A 986 13.00 -13.44 -14.36
C VAL A 986 12.37 -12.51 -13.30
N GLN A 987 11.83 -13.12 -12.24
CA GLN A 987 11.29 -12.41 -11.09
C GLN A 987 12.22 -12.56 -9.87
N ASN A 988 12.46 -11.46 -9.16
CA ASN A 988 13.21 -11.42 -7.89
C ASN A 988 14.61 -12.06 -7.94
N TYR A 989 15.28 -12.05 -9.08
CA TYR A 989 16.64 -12.61 -9.22
C TYR A 989 17.66 -11.71 -8.49
N LYS A 990 17.96 -12.06 -7.23
CA LYS A 990 18.79 -11.24 -6.31
C LYS A 990 20.29 -11.21 -6.65
N ALA A 991 20.76 -12.07 -7.56
CA ALA A 991 22.17 -12.10 -7.95
C ALA A 991 22.45 -11.13 -9.13
N PRO A 992 23.70 -10.66 -9.31
CA PRO A 992 24.07 -9.74 -10.38
C PRO A 992 23.60 -10.19 -11.79
N PRO A 993 23.24 -9.25 -12.69
CA PRO A 993 22.84 -9.58 -14.06
C PRO A 993 23.90 -10.36 -14.86
N ALA A 994 25.18 -10.18 -14.52
CA ALA A 994 26.28 -10.96 -15.11
C ALA A 994 26.18 -12.46 -14.77
N ASP A 995 25.73 -12.80 -13.56
CA ASP A 995 25.57 -14.18 -13.11
C ASP A 995 24.34 -14.82 -13.78
N LEU A 996 23.25 -14.05 -13.94
CA LEU A 996 22.10 -14.47 -14.75
C LEU A 996 22.53 -14.77 -16.19
N LEU A 997 23.27 -13.86 -16.83
CA LEU A 997 23.73 -14.02 -18.21
C LEU A 997 24.66 -15.23 -18.35
N GLN A 998 25.62 -15.42 -17.43
CA GLN A 998 26.50 -16.60 -17.43
C GLN A 998 25.72 -17.91 -17.22
N ASN A 999 24.64 -17.86 -16.45
CA ASN A 999 23.77 -19.00 -16.21
C ASN A 999 22.88 -19.33 -17.43
N LEU A 1000 22.26 -18.33 -18.07
CA LEU A 1000 21.55 -18.50 -19.34
C LEU A 1000 22.47 -19.03 -20.45
N GLN A 1001 23.72 -18.56 -20.53
CA GLN A 1001 24.75 -19.09 -21.45
C GLN A 1001 25.14 -20.57 -21.21
N LYS A 1002 24.74 -21.17 -20.09
CA LYS A 1002 24.86 -22.63 -19.84
C LYS A 1002 23.62 -23.37 -20.33
N ILE A 1003 22.42 -22.81 -20.12
CA ILE A 1003 21.16 -23.38 -20.61
C ILE A 1003 21.09 -23.38 -22.14
N VAL A 1004 21.46 -22.28 -22.80
CA VAL A 1004 21.48 -22.14 -24.28
C VAL A 1004 22.42 -23.13 -24.97
N LYS A 1005 23.27 -23.86 -24.22
CA LYS A 1005 24.14 -24.93 -24.74
C LYS A 1005 23.56 -26.34 -24.61
N VAL A 1006 22.40 -26.49 -23.96
CA VAL A 1006 21.77 -27.79 -23.66
C VAL A 1006 20.27 -27.82 -23.99
N VAL A 1007 19.70 -26.73 -24.49
CA VAL A 1007 18.32 -26.64 -24.98
C VAL A 1007 18.32 -26.04 -26.38
N ASP A 1008 17.40 -26.47 -27.24
CA ASP A 1008 17.28 -25.98 -28.61
C ASP A 1008 16.64 -24.59 -28.67
N TYR A 1009 15.71 -24.30 -27.74
CA TYR A 1009 15.02 -23.02 -27.64
C TYR A 1009 15.00 -22.48 -26.21
N THR A 1010 15.42 -21.22 -26.03
CA THR A 1010 15.31 -20.49 -24.74
C THR A 1010 14.35 -19.31 -24.91
N ILE A 1011 13.26 -19.31 -24.15
CA ILE A 1011 12.26 -18.23 -24.09
C ILE A 1011 12.52 -17.39 -22.83
N LEU A 1012 12.57 -16.06 -22.98
CA LEU A 1012 12.57 -15.14 -21.86
C LEU A 1012 11.13 -14.64 -21.62
N GLU A 1013 10.51 -15.06 -20.51
CA GLU A 1013 9.12 -14.75 -20.23
C GLU A 1013 8.98 -13.39 -19.53
N THR A 1014 8.34 -12.46 -20.23
CA THR A 1014 8.08 -11.09 -19.76
C THR A 1014 6.70 -10.90 -19.10
N HIS A 1015 5.81 -11.88 -19.23
CA HIS A 1015 4.43 -11.81 -18.74
C HIS A 1015 4.26 -12.50 -17.37
N HIS A 1016 3.22 -12.13 -16.62
CA HIS A 1016 2.82 -12.86 -15.40
C HIS A 1016 1.96 -14.07 -15.75
N SER A 1017 2.46 -15.27 -15.49
CA SER A 1017 1.89 -16.56 -15.89
C SER A 1017 0.87 -17.16 -14.89
N ARG A 1018 0.26 -16.35 -14.01
CA ARG A 1018 -0.69 -16.82 -12.99
C ARG A 1018 -2.06 -16.15 -13.11
N PRO A 1019 -3.15 -16.90 -13.34
CA PRO A 1019 -4.47 -16.45 -12.93
C PRO A 1019 -4.54 -16.37 -11.39
N SER A 1020 -5.31 -15.44 -10.84
CA SER A 1020 -5.55 -15.38 -9.39
C SER A 1020 -6.58 -16.42 -8.97
N THR A 1021 -6.36 -17.07 -7.83
CA THR A 1021 -7.30 -18.04 -7.24
C THR A 1021 -8.47 -17.39 -6.48
N THR A 1022 -8.54 -16.05 -6.43
CA THR A 1022 -9.63 -15.31 -5.79
C THR A 1022 -10.60 -14.75 -6.83
N CYS A 1023 -11.87 -15.18 -6.80
CA CYS A 1023 -12.97 -14.57 -7.56
C CYS A 1023 -13.41 -13.22 -6.97
N ASN A 1024 -12.48 -12.27 -6.92
CA ASN A 1024 -12.82 -10.85 -6.98
C ASN A 1024 -13.05 -10.48 -8.46
N ALA A 1025 -13.88 -9.48 -8.73
CA ALA A 1025 -13.99 -8.86 -10.06
C ALA A 1025 -12.77 -7.97 -10.40
N LEU A 1026 -11.56 -8.49 -10.12
CA LEU A 1026 -10.30 -7.96 -10.62
C LEU A 1026 -10.22 -8.25 -12.12
N LEU A 1027 -10.76 -7.32 -12.93
CA LEU A 1027 -10.26 -7.11 -14.29
C LEU A 1027 -8.72 -7.09 -14.21
N PRO A 1028 -7.99 -8.04 -14.82
CA PRO A 1028 -6.56 -8.18 -14.55
C PRO A 1028 -5.82 -6.90 -14.92
N THR A 1029 -5.31 -6.19 -13.91
CA THR A 1029 -4.76 -4.84 -14.08
C THR A 1029 -3.52 -4.82 -14.97
N SER A 1030 -2.81 -5.95 -15.07
CA SER A 1030 -1.71 -6.21 -16.00
C SER A 1030 -2.11 -6.50 -17.46
N PHE A 1031 -3.41 -6.60 -17.78
CA PHE A 1031 -3.91 -6.82 -19.15
C PHE A 1031 -4.61 -5.60 -19.77
N ARG A 1032 -4.99 -4.59 -18.97
CA ARG A 1032 -5.36 -3.26 -19.50
C ARG A 1032 -4.17 -2.49 -20.09
N GLU A 1033 -2.96 -3.02 -19.94
CA GLU A 1033 -1.69 -2.39 -20.34
C GLU A 1033 -1.34 -2.62 -21.82
N TYR A 1034 -2.03 -3.55 -22.49
CA TYR A 1034 -1.67 -4.03 -23.84
C TYR A 1034 -2.90 -4.30 -24.72
N SER A 1035 -3.93 -3.44 -24.64
CA SER A 1035 -5.14 -3.58 -25.46
C SER A 1035 -4.90 -3.34 -26.95
N ASP A 1036 -3.93 -2.48 -27.30
CA ASP A 1036 -3.57 -2.23 -28.69
C ASP A 1036 -2.35 -3.03 -29.13
N LEU A 1037 -2.59 -3.93 -30.10
CA LEU A 1037 -1.59 -4.69 -30.83
C LEU A 1037 -0.54 -3.77 -31.50
N ALA A 1038 -0.93 -2.53 -31.81
CA ALA A 1038 -0.09 -1.52 -32.44
C ALA A 1038 1.17 -1.16 -31.62
N ASP A 1039 1.11 -1.19 -30.29
CA ASP A 1039 2.21 -0.75 -29.42
C ASP A 1039 3.30 -1.82 -29.22
N ASN A 1040 2.94 -3.09 -29.32
CA ASN A 1040 3.87 -4.22 -29.17
C ASN A 1040 4.66 -4.53 -30.46
N LEU A 1041 4.08 -4.30 -31.64
CA LEU A 1041 4.75 -4.58 -32.92
C LEU A 1041 6.05 -3.76 -33.14
N PRO A 1042 6.17 -2.48 -32.74
CA PRO A 1042 7.44 -1.73 -32.74
C PRO A 1042 8.53 -2.36 -31.87
N VAL A 1043 8.20 -2.79 -30.65
CA VAL A 1043 9.15 -3.43 -29.73
C VAL A 1043 9.62 -4.77 -30.28
N MET A 1044 8.70 -5.58 -30.81
CA MET A 1044 9.03 -6.85 -31.45
C MET A 1044 9.89 -6.66 -32.71
N ARG A 1045 9.56 -5.69 -33.57
CA ARG A 1045 10.37 -5.31 -34.74
C ARG A 1045 11.77 -4.83 -34.34
N LEU A 1046 11.90 -4.10 -33.23
CA LEU A 1046 13.20 -3.67 -32.71
C LEU A 1046 14.02 -4.85 -32.19
N ALA A 1047 13.42 -5.76 -31.44
CA ALA A 1047 14.08 -6.98 -30.94
C ALA A 1047 14.59 -7.86 -32.08
N LEU A 1048 13.73 -8.14 -33.08
CA LEU A 1048 14.09 -8.93 -34.27
C LEU A 1048 15.16 -8.23 -35.13
N LYS A 1049 15.13 -6.88 -35.23
CA LYS A 1049 16.18 -6.10 -35.92
C LYS A 1049 17.52 -6.11 -35.18
N VAL A 1050 17.51 -6.16 -33.85
CA VAL A 1050 18.73 -6.22 -33.02
C VAL A 1050 19.32 -7.62 -32.97
N ASN A 1051 18.48 -8.67 -33.01
CA ASN A 1051 18.93 -10.05 -33.13
C ASN A 1051 17.97 -10.88 -34.02
N PRO A 1052 18.31 -11.12 -35.30
CA PRO A 1052 17.50 -11.90 -36.23
C PRO A 1052 17.56 -13.42 -36.01
N SER A 1053 18.03 -13.89 -34.84
CA SER A 1053 17.90 -15.29 -34.40
C SER A 1053 16.77 -15.51 -33.38
N VAL A 1054 16.07 -14.44 -32.96
CA VAL A 1054 15.01 -14.52 -31.95
C VAL A 1054 13.74 -15.19 -32.51
N CYS A 1055 13.17 -16.10 -31.71
CA CYS A 1055 11.81 -16.64 -31.88
C CYS A 1055 10.82 -15.92 -30.96
N VAL A 1056 9.53 -15.97 -31.27
CA VAL A 1056 8.46 -15.36 -30.45
C VAL A 1056 7.56 -16.45 -29.90
N ALA A 1057 7.20 -16.36 -28.61
CA ALA A 1057 6.28 -17.28 -27.95
C ALA A 1057 4.98 -16.55 -27.57
N ALA A 1058 3.87 -16.93 -28.21
CA ALA A 1058 2.53 -16.48 -27.89
C ALA A 1058 1.89 -17.46 -26.88
N TYR A 1059 1.38 -16.93 -25.77
CA TYR A 1059 0.76 -17.72 -24.70
C TYR A 1059 -0.76 -17.54 -24.70
N TYR A 1060 -1.49 -18.58 -24.30
CA TYR A 1060 -2.96 -18.59 -24.24
C TYR A 1060 -3.60 -18.30 -25.61
N VAL A 1061 -3.09 -18.96 -26.66
CA VAL A 1061 -3.54 -18.75 -28.06
C VAL A 1061 -4.98 -19.26 -28.27
N ASP A 1062 -5.43 -20.18 -27.42
CA ASP A 1062 -6.81 -20.64 -27.27
C ASP A 1062 -7.78 -19.61 -26.62
N TYR A 1063 -7.25 -18.46 -26.17
CA TYR A 1063 -8.02 -17.30 -25.69
C TYR A 1063 -7.98 -16.12 -26.70
N GLU A 1064 -7.58 -16.35 -27.95
CA GLU A 1064 -7.72 -15.36 -29.02
C GLU A 1064 -9.17 -15.28 -29.54
N ASP A 1065 -9.43 -14.20 -30.29
CA ASP A 1065 -10.65 -14.06 -31.09
C ASP A 1065 -10.64 -15.01 -32.30
N TYR A 1066 -10.78 -16.30 -32.06
CA TYR A 1066 -10.88 -17.34 -33.09
C TYR A 1066 -12.15 -17.23 -33.93
N GLN A 1067 -13.16 -16.48 -33.46
CA GLN A 1067 -14.44 -16.26 -34.14
C GLN A 1067 -14.46 -14.98 -35.01
N GLY A 1068 -13.51 -14.06 -34.83
CA GLY A 1068 -13.48 -12.76 -35.53
C GLY A 1068 -14.55 -11.77 -35.05
N VAL A 1069 -14.97 -11.87 -33.79
CA VAL A 1069 -16.00 -11.02 -33.16
C VAL A 1069 -15.45 -9.64 -32.80
N CYS A 1070 -14.22 -9.57 -32.28
CA CYS A 1070 -13.54 -8.31 -31.96
C CYS A 1070 -13.06 -7.60 -33.23
N LYS A 1071 -12.77 -8.34 -34.31
CA LYS A 1071 -12.45 -7.77 -35.62
C LYS A 1071 -13.13 -8.54 -36.75
N VAL A 1072 -14.31 -8.04 -37.14
CA VAL A 1072 -15.22 -8.63 -38.14
C VAL A 1072 -14.48 -9.32 -39.29
N ASN A 1073 -14.71 -10.64 -39.42
CA ASN A 1073 -14.17 -11.52 -40.45
C ASN A 1073 -12.64 -11.71 -40.47
N GLN A 1074 -11.93 -11.36 -39.39
CA GLN A 1074 -10.54 -11.80 -39.17
C GLN A 1074 -10.44 -12.63 -37.89
N THR A 1075 -10.27 -13.94 -38.05
CA THR A 1075 -9.92 -14.87 -36.96
C THR A 1075 -8.46 -14.66 -36.51
N PHE A 1076 -8.17 -14.87 -35.23
CA PHE A 1076 -6.82 -14.74 -34.65
C PHE A 1076 -6.08 -13.44 -35.04
N PRO A 1077 -6.70 -12.25 -34.98
CA PRO A 1077 -6.14 -11.01 -35.51
C PRO A 1077 -4.80 -10.61 -34.86
N ARG A 1078 -4.57 -10.91 -33.57
CA ARG A 1078 -3.30 -10.59 -32.90
C ARG A 1078 -2.18 -11.54 -33.33
N LEU A 1079 -2.45 -12.84 -33.35
CA LEU A 1079 -1.47 -13.85 -33.79
C LEU A 1079 -1.09 -13.68 -35.26
N THR A 1080 -2.08 -13.40 -36.12
CA THR A 1080 -1.86 -13.14 -37.55
C THR A 1080 -0.88 -11.98 -37.78
N ALA A 1081 -0.97 -10.91 -37.01
CA ALA A 1081 -0.04 -9.77 -37.12
C ALA A 1081 1.37 -10.10 -36.59
N VAL A 1082 1.46 -10.90 -35.52
CA VAL A 1082 2.75 -11.40 -35.01
C VAL A 1082 3.44 -12.25 -36.08
N ARG A 1083 2.71 -13.21 -36.67
CA ARG A 1083 3.19 -14.05 -37.76
C ARG A 1083 3.63 -13.23 -38.98
N HIS A 1084 2.80 -12.30 -39.41
CA HIS A 1084 3.12 -11.42 -40.54
C HIS A 1084 4.39 -10.58 -40.32
N VAL A 1085 4.68 -10.14 -39.08
CA VAL A 1085 5.95 -9.45 -38.79
C VAL A 1085 7.14 -10.42 -38.78
N LEU A 1086 6.99 -11.65 -38.31
CA LEU A 1086 8.05 -12.65 -38.42
C LEU A 1086 8.37 -12.98 -39.88
N ASP A 1087 7.36 -13.17 -40.72
CA ASP A 1087 7.56 -13.39 -42.16
C ASP A 1087 8.13 -12.13 -42.86
N GLN A 1088 7.74 -10.91 -42.44
CA GLN A 1088 8.35 -9.65 -42.92
C GLN A 1088 9.84 -9.51 -42.58
N VAL A 1089 10.32 -10.10 -41.48
CA VAL A 1089 11.76 -10.08 -41.13
C VAL A 1089 12.49 -11.27 -41.77
N ARG A 1090 11.85 -12.44 -41.86
CA ARG A 1090 12.37 -13.62 -42.54
C ARG A 1090 12.59 -13.41 -44.06
N ALA A 1091 11.87 -12.46 -44.65
CA ALA A 1091 12.01 -12.04 -46.05
C ALA A 1091 13.00 -10.88 -46.27
N ARG A 1092 13.86 -10.55 -45.30
CA ARG A 1092 14.83 -9.43 -45.33
C ARG A 1092 16.25 -9.87 -44.98
#